data_AF-P56956-F1
#
_entry.id   AF-P56956-F1
#
_cell.length_a   1.000
_cell.length_b   1.000
_cell.length_c   1.000
_cell.angle_alpha   90.00
_cell.angle_beta   90.00
_cell.angle_gamma   90.00
#
_symmetry.space_group_name_H-M   'P 1'
#
loop_
_entity.id
_entity.type
_entity.pdbx_description
1 polymer ?
#
loop_
_entity_poly.entity_id
_entity_poly.type
_entity_poly.pdbx_seq_one_letter_code
_entity_poly.pdbx_strand_id
1 'polypeptide(L)'
;MTNPTILYPSYHNVLAHPIRLDSFFDPFVETFKDLKGAWEEFGKTGYMDPLKQHLQIAWDTSQNGTVDYLALTKASISLIGLIPGADAVVPFINMFVDFIFPKLFGRGSQQNAQAQFFELIIEKVKELVDEDFRNFTLNNLLNYLDGMQTALSHFQNDVQIAICQGEQPGLMLDQTPTACTPTTDHLISVRESFKDARTTIETALPHFKNPMLSTNDNTPDFNSDTVLLTLPMYTTGATLNLILHQGYIQFAERWKSVNYDESFINQTKVDLQRRIQDYSTTVSTTFEKFKPTLNPSNKESVNKYNRYVRSMTLQSLDIAATWPTLDNVNYPSNVDIQLDQTRLVFSDVAGPWEGNDNITSNIIDVLTPINTGIGFQESSDLRKFTYPRIELQSMQFHGQYVNSKSVEHCYSDGLKLNYKNKTITAGVSNIDESNQNNKHNYGPVINSPITDINVNSQNSQYLDLNSVMVNGGQKVTGCSPLSSNGNSNNAALPNQKINVIYSVQSNDKPEKHADTYRKWGYMSSHIPYDLVPENVIGDIDPDTKQPSLLLKGFPAEKGYGDSIAYVSEPLNGANAVKLTSYQVLQMEVTNQTTQKYRIRIRYATGGDTAASIWFHIIGPSGNDLTNEGHNFSSVSSRNKMFVQGNNGKYVLNILTDSIELPSGQQTILIQNTNSQDLFLDRIEFISLPSTSTPTSTNFVEPESLEKIINQVNQLFSSSSQTELAHTVSDYKIDQVVLKVNALSDDVFGVEKKALRKLVNQAKQLSKARNVLVGGNFEKGHEWALSREATMVANHELFKGDHLLLPPPTLYPSYAYQKIDESKLKSNTRYTVSGFIAQSEHLEVVVSRYGKEVHDMLDIPYEEALPISSDESPNCCKPAACQCSSCDGSQSDSHFFSYSIDVGSLQSDVNLGIEFGLRIAKPNGFAKISNLEIKEDRPLTEKEIKKVQRKEQKWKKAFNQEQAEVATTLQPTLDQINALYQNEDWNGSVHPASDYQHLSAVVVPTLPKQRHWFMEGREGEHVVLTQQFQQALDRAFQQIEEQNLIHNGNLANGLTDWTVTGDAQLTIFDEDPVLELAHWDASISQTIEIMDFEGRHRIQTACTWKRQRNSYRSTWRKRLETMTFNTTSFTTQEQTFYFEGDTVDVHVQSENNTFLIDSVELIEIIEE
;
A
#
# COMPACT_ATOMS: atom_id res chain seq x y z
N MET A 1 -31.30 -26.66 4.59
CA MET A 1 -32.05 -25.50 4.06
C MET A 1 -32.45 -25.79 2.61
N THR A 2 -33.73 -25.79 2.23
CA THR A 2 -34.18 -26.47 0.99
C THR A 2 -34.30 -25.61 -0.28
N ASN A 3 -34.04 -24.29 -0.25
CA ASN A 3 -34.23 -23.44 -1.44
C ASN A 3 -33.17 -22.32 -1.53
N PRO A 4 -32.38 -22.25 -2.61
CA PRO A 4 -31.38 -21.19 -2.78
C PRO A 4 -31.96 -19.78 -2.78
N THR A 5 -33.25 -19.62 -3.16
CA THR A 5 -33.88 -18.29 -3.09
C THR A 5 -34.03 -17.76 -1.66
N ILE A 6 -34.00 -18.63 -0.65
CA ILE A 6 -33.99 -18.23 0.77
C ILE A 6 -32.60 -17.72 1.19
N LEU A 7 -31.54 -18.13 0.48
CA LEU A 7 -30.18 -17.64 0.72
C LEU A 7 -29.98 -16.20 0.28
N TYR A 8 -30.90 -15.59 -0.48
CA TYR A 8 -30.83 -14.16 -0.76
C TYR A 8 -31.20 -13.40 0.52
N PRO A 9 -30.23 -12.83 1.26
CA PRO A 9 -30.59 -11.91 2.32
C PRO A 9 -31.38 -10.76 1.70
N SER A 10 -32.36 -10.23 2.44
CA SER A 10 -32.89 -8.90 2.13
C SER A 10 -31.69 -7.96 2.01
N TYR A 11 -31.55 -7.26 0.88
CA TYR A 11 -30.40 -6.41 0.50
C TYR A 11 -30.10 -5.22 1.44
N HIS A 12 -30.52 -5.28 2.70
CA HIS A 12 -30.21 -4.32 3.73
C HIS A 12 -28.81 -4.67 4.27
N ASN A 13 -27.84 -3.77 4.12
CA ASN A 13 -26.56 -3.72 4.85
C ASN A 13 -25.24 -4.29 4.28
N VAL A 14 -25.13 -4.81 3.05
CA VAL A 14 -23.76 -5.13 2.53
C VAL A 14 -22.87 -3.87 2.42
N LEU A 15 -23.47 -2.68 2.40
CA LEU A 15 -22.76 -1.39 2.25
C LEU A 15 -22.32 -0.74 3.57
N ALA A 16 -22.74 -1.27 4.73
CA ALA A 16 -22.54 -0.59 6.02
C ALA A 16 -21.15 -0.82 6.66
N HIS A 17 -20.31 -1.68 6.10
CA HIS A 17 -18.95 -1.88 6.60
C HIS A 17 -17.92 -1.45 5.54
N PRO A 18 -17.11 -0.41 5.79
CA PRO A 18 -15.92 -0.18 4.99
C PRO A 18 -14.96 -1.33 5.28
N ILE A 19 -15.01 -2.38 4.47
CA ILE A 19 -13.97 -3.41 4.46
C ILE A 19 -12.70 -2.70 3.98
N ARG A 20 -11.73 -2.55 4.90
CA ARG A 20 -10.36 -2.23 4.52
C ARG A 20 -9.84 -3.39 3.69
N LEU A 21 -9.23 -3.09 2.55
CA LEU A 21 -8.64 -4.10 1.68
C LEU A 21 -7.46 -4.72 2.41
N ASP A 22 -7.64 -5.95 2.93
CA ASP A 22 -6.61 -6.78 3.54
C ASP A 22 -5.51 -7.12 2.52
N SER A 23 -4.69 -6.14 2.15
CA SER A 23 -3.38 -6.42 1.59
C SER A 23 -2.44 -6.71 2.77
N PHE A 24 -1.48 -7.60 2.60
CA PHE A 24 -0.39 -7.82 3.57
C PHE A 24 0.35 -6.51 3.97
N PHE A 25 0.14 -5.40 3.26
CA PHE A 25 0.68 -4.08 3.57
C PHE A 25 -0.28 -3.15 4.35
N ASP A 26 -1.59 -3.45 4.43
CA ASP A 26 -2.52 -2.68 5.26
C ASP A 26 -2.14 -2.77 6.76
N PRO A 27 -1.71 -3.94 7.28
CA PRO A 27 -1.16 -4.03 8.63
C PRO A 27 0.03 -3.09 8.84
N PHE A 28 0.91 -2.92 7.86
CA PHE A 28 2.05 -2.00 7.98
C PHE A 28 1.59 -0.54 8.02
N VAL A 29 0.71 -0.14 7.09
CA VAL A 29 0.19 1.24 7.04
C VAL A 29 -0.57 1.59 8.32
N GLU A 30 -1.39 0.68 8.83
CA GLU A 30 -2.13 0.84 10.07
C GLU A 30 -1.20 0.90 11.28
N THR A 31 -0.31 -0.09 11.43
CA THR A 31 0.71 -0.12 12.48
C THR A 31 1.55 1.16 12.47
N PHE A 32 1.94 1.64 11.30
CA PHE A 32 2.73 2.85 11.16
C PHE A 32 1.92 4.11 11.46
N LYS A 33 0.65 4.18 11.06
CA LYS A 33 -0.24 5.30 11.38
C LYS A 33 -0.47 5.41 12.88
N ASP A 34 -0.73 4.31 13.55
CA ASP A 34 -0.93 4.29 15.00
C ASP A 34 0.38 4.63 15.73
N LEU A 35 1.51 4.13 15.23
CA LEU A 35 2.83 4.51 15.72
C LEU A 35 3.11 6.02 15.52
N LYS A 36 2.76 6.59 14.36
CA LYS A 36 2.85 8.04 14.11
C LYS A 36 1.98 8.83 15.08
N GLY A 37 0.73 8.41 15.32
CA GLY A 37 -0.16 9.07 16.27
C GLY A 37 0.38 9.05 17.70
N ALA A 38 0.86 7.89 18.15
CA ALA A 38 1.50 7.74 19.46
C ALA A 38 2.79 8.57 19.58
N TRP A 39 3.55 8.68 18.48
CA TRP A 39 4.74 9.53 18.38
C TRP A 39 4.42 11.02 18.50
N GLU A 40 3.40 11.50 17.80
CA GLU A 40 2.96 12.89 17.89
C GLU A 40 2.46 13.24 19.29
N GLU A 41 1.71 12.35 19.92
CA GLU A 41 1.23 12.54 21.29
C GLU A 41 2.39 12.58 22.30
N PHE A 42 3.36 11.69 22.14
CA PHE A 42 4.59 11.73 22.93
C PHE A 42 5.35 13.04 22.69
N GLY A 43 5.49 13.50 21.44
CA GLY A 43 6.13 14.76 21.11
C GLY A 43 5.48 15.95 21.81
N LYS A 44 4.14 15.95 21.92
CA LYS A 44 3.35 17.00 22.59
C LYS A 44 3.44 16.94 24.12
N THR A 45 3.43 15.75 24.72
CA THR A 45 3.20 15.58 26.17
C THR A 45 4.41 15.10 26.95
N GLY A 46 5.36 14.44 26.27
CA GLY A 46 6.42 13.64 26.86
C GLY A 46 5.96 12.34 27.51
N TYR A 47 4.67 11.99 27.41
CA TYR A 47 4.11 10.77 27.98
C TYR A 47 4.43 9.56 27.10
N MET A 48 5.23 8.64 27.66
CA MET A 48 5.90 7.57 26.92
C MET A 48 5.03 6.33 26.69
N ASP A 49 4.08 6.04 27.57
CA ASP A 49 3.41 4.74 27.60
C ASP A 49 2.61 4.41 26.32
N PRO A 50 1.86 5.36 25.71
CA PRO A 50 1.21 5.11 24.43
C PRO A 50 2.22 4.74 23.34
N LEU A 51 3.35 5.45 23.27
CA LEU A 51 4.42 5.15 22.32
C LEU A 51 4.99 3.75 22.56
N LYS A 52 5.30 3.37 23.81
CA LYS A 52 5.79 2.02 24.15
C LYS A 52 4.80 0.92 23.76
N GLN A 53 3.51 1.12 24.00
CA GLN A 53 2.48 0.17 23.63
C GLN A 53 2.40 -0.02 22.11
N HIS A 54 2.36 1.06 21.34
CA HIS A 54 2.30 0.99 19.88
C HIS A 54 3.59 0.44 19.27
N LEU A 55 4.74 0.73 19.87
CA LEU A 55 6.01 0.09 19.51
C LEU A 55 5.96 -1.42 19.78
N GLN A 56 5.43 -1.85 20.93
CA GLN A 56 5.29 -3.28 21.23
C GLN A 56 4.34 -3.98 20.24
N ILE A 57 3.20 -3.35 19.89
CA ILE A 57 2.30 -3.86 18.84
C ILE A 57 3.06 -4.02 17.53
N ALA A 58 3.79 -2.98 17.11
CA ALA A 58 4.54 -3.02 15.86
C ALA A 58 5.65 -4.09 15.86
N TRP A 59 6.28 -4.36 17.02
CA TRP A 59 7.20 -5.48 17.20
C TRP A 59 6.51 -6.81 17.00
N ASP A 60 5.40 -7.05 17.72
CA ASP A 60 4.71 -8.33 17.73
C ASP A 60 4.13 -8.65 16.34
N THR A 61 3.60 -7.64 15.64
CA THR A 61 3.18 -7.75 14.24
C THR A 61 4.35 -8.08 13.32
N SER A 62 5.56 -7.62 13.63
CA SER A 62 6.76 -7.98 12.85
C SER A 62 7.31 -9.38 13.11
N GLN A 63 7.25 -9.84 14.36
CA GLN A 63 7.63 -11.21 14.72
C GLN A 63 6.76 -12.25 14.06
N ASN A 64 5.46 -11.95 13.90
CA ASN A 64 4.51 -12.85 13.25
C ASN A 64 4.57 -12.79 11.72
N GLY A 65 5.54 -12.07 11.13
CA GLY A 65 5.71 -11.91 9.68
C GLY A 65 4.66 -11.03 9.01
N THR A 66 3.74 -10.44 9.76
CA THR A 66 2.65 -9.61 9.24
C THR A 66 3.15 -8.23 8.78
N VAL A 67 4.15 -7.67 9.47
CA VAL A 67 4.79 -6.40 9.12
C VAL A 67 6.29 -6.61 8.99
N ASP A 68 6.88 -6.19 7.88
CA ASP A 68 8.33 -6.26 7.80
C ASP A 68 9.03 -5.26 8.74
N TYR A 69 10.00 -5.78 9.47
CA TYR A 69 10.78 -5.03 10.44
C TYR A 69 11.66 -3.92 9.84
N LEU A 70 12.29 -4.16 8.67
CA LEU A 70 13.10 -3.16 7.97
C LEU A 70 12.23 -2.02 7.44
N ALA A 71 11.03 -2.34 6.94
CA ALA A 71 10.03 -1.35 6.56
C ALA A 71 9.63 -0.47 7.75
N LEU A 72 9.33 -1.09 8.89
CA LEU A 72 9.00 -0.39 10.13
C LEU A 72 10.17 0.48 10.63
N THR A 73 11.41 0.01 10.52
CA THR A 73 12.61 0.78 10.87
C THR A 73 12.79 2.01 9.96
N LYS A 74 12.64 1.86 8.64
CA LYS A 74 12.72 2.99 7.70
C LYS A 74 11.63 4.03 7.93
N ALA A 75 10.40 3.57 8.17
CA ALA A 75 9.27 4.45 8.43
C ALA A 75 9.44 5.15 9.78
N SER A 76 9.96 4.45 10.78
CA SER A 76 10.36 5.03 12.06
C SER A 76 11.40 6.15 11.90
N ILE A 77 12.39 5.99 11.01
CA ILE A 77 13.37 7.05 10.68
C ILE A 77 12.67 8.28 10.08
N SER A 78 11.62 8.13 9.27
CA SER A 78 10.91 9.28 8.69
C SER A 78 10.11 10.07 9.72
N LEU A 79 9.65 9.43 10.82
CA LEU A 79 8.99 10.11 11.94
C LEU A 79 9.94 11.04 12.73
N ILE A 80 11.25 10.85 12.60
CA ILE A 80 12.26 11.61 13.36
C ILE A 80 12.32 13.08 12.91
N GLY A 81 11.89 13.37 11.68
CA GLY A 81 11.72 14.75 11.20
C GLY A 81 10.52 15.49 11.82
N LEU A 82 9.61 14.79 12.50
CA LEU A 82 8.34 15.34 12.99
C LEU A 82 8.50 15.95 14.38
N ILE A 83 8.39 17.28 14.47
CA ILE A 83 8.03 17.97 15.71
C ILE A 83 6.62 18.53 15.55
N PRO A 84 5.63 18.01 16.31
CA PRO A 84 4.29 18.57 16.33
C PRO A 84 4.30 19.99 16.91
N GLY A 85 4.29 20.99 16.04
CA GLY A 85 4.03 22.38 16.38
C GLY A 85 5.00 23.03 17.37
N ALA A 86 4.72 24.28 17.70
CA ALA A 86 5.56 25.08 18.59
C ALA A 86 5.49 24.64 20.07
N ASP A 87 4.71 23.61 20.41
CA ASP A 87 4.46 23.17 21.79
C ASP A 87 5.09 21.80 22.11
N ALA A 88 5.77 21.15 21.17
CA ALA A 88 6.44 19.89 21.43
C ALA A 88 7.53 20.01 22.50
N VAL A 89 7.57 19.03 23.40
CA VAL A 89 8.35 19.08 24.65
C VAL A 89 9.63 18.22 24.56
N VAL A 90 9.78 17.24 23.65
CA VAL A 90 10.81 16.19 23.83
C VAL A 90 11.58 15.81 22.55
N PRO A 91 12.90 15.55 22.64
CA PRO A 91 13.71 14.99 21.55
C PRO A 91 13.60 13.45 21.40
N PHE A 92 13.83 13.06 20.15
CA PHE A 92 13.36 11.90 19.36
C PHE A 92 14.07 10.56 19.60
N ILE A 93 14.92 10.46 20.62
CA ILE A 93 15.83 9.32 20.70
C ILE A 93 15.13 8.03 21.14
N ASN A 94 13.89 8.10 21.66
CA ASN A 94 13.15 6.96 22.20
C ASN A 94 12.85 5.86 21.20
N MET A 95 12.32 6.18 20.02
CA MET A 95 11.99 5.15 19.03
C MET A 95 13.25 4.41 18.60
N PHE A 96 14.38 5.13 18.53
CA PHE A 96 15.66 4.48 18.36
C PHE A 96 16.04 3.65 19.60
N VAL A 97 16.17 4.23 20.78
CA VAL A 97 16.71 3.58 21.99
C VAL A 97 15.85 2.47 22.59
N ASP A 98 14.53 2.58 22.54
CA ASP A 98 13.60 1.65 23.20
C ASP A 98 13.07 0.58 22.24
N PHE A 99 13.00 0.87 20.94
CA PHE A 99 12.43 -0.06 19.96
C PHE A 99 13.43 -0.53 18.92
N ILE A 100 13.95 0.38 18.08
CA ILE A 100 14.90 0.01 17.03
C ILE A 100 16.11 -0.65 17.68
N PHE A 101 16.70 -0.05 18.71
CA PHE A 101 17.98 -0.45 19.28
C PHE A 101 17.93 -1.76 20.07
N PRO A 102 17.08 -1.96 21.10
CA PRO A 102 17.08 -3.19 21.89
C PRO A 102 16.57 -4.39 21.09
N LYS A 103 15.85 -4.14 19.98
CA LYS A 103 15.28 -5.18 19.12
C LYS A 103 16.10 -5.47 17.86
N LEU A 104 16.79 -4.47 17.28
CA LEU A 104 17.85 -4.70 16.27
C LEU A 104 19.08 -5.35 16.90
N PHE A 105 19.44 -4.86 18.08
CA PHE A 105 20.78 -5.03 18.66
C PHE A 105 20.77 -5.70 20.03
N GLY A 106 19.59 -6.02 20.57
CA GLY A 106 19.46 -6.87 21.74
C GLY A 106 19.66 -6.17 23.09
N ARG A 107 18.57 -5.93 23.80
CA ARG A 107 18.55 -6.03 25.27
C ARG A 107 17.32 -6.83 25.69
N GLY A 108 17.53 -8.09 26.03
CA GLY A 108 16.47 -8.96 26.50
C GLY A 108 17.08 -10.25 27.03
N SER A 109 16.95 -10.48 28.33
CA SER A 109 17.19 -11.78 28.95
C SER A 109 16.43 -12.85 28.17
N GLN A 110 17.13 -13.87 27.66
CA GLN A 110 16.69 -15.13 27.03
C GLN A 110 17.48 -15.33 25.72
N GLN A 111 18.26 -16.41 25.67
CA GLN A 111 19.48 -16.63 24.87
C GLN A 111 19.41 -16.51 23.33
N ASN A 112 18.31 -16.12 22.68
CA ASN A 112 18.21 -16.13 21.21
C ASN A 112 17.63 -14.85 20.54
N ALA A 113 17.17 -13.84 21.29
CA ALA A 113 16.54 -12.66 20.68
C ALA A 113 17.56 -11.62 20.15
N GLN A 114 18.79 -11.63 20.65
CA GLN A 114 19.84 -10.64 20.33
C GLN A 114 20.27 -10.66 18.86
N ALA A 115 19.89 -11.70 18.13
CA ALA A 115 20.43 -11.97 16.82
C ALA A 115 19.42 -11.73 15.70
N GLN A 116 18.14 -11.37 15.89
CA GLN A 116 17.19 -11.47 14.75
C GLN A 116 17.49 -10.58 13.53
N PHE A 117 17.78 -9.29 13.70
CA PHE A 117 18.22 -8.46 12.56
C PHE A 117 19.57 -8.94 12.02
N PHE A 118 20.48 -9.29 12.93
CA PHE A 118 21.76 -9.82 12.53
C PHE A 118 21.67 -11.18 11.88
N GLU A 119 20.70 -12.03 12.20
CA GLU A 119 20.42 -13.34 11.63
C GLU A 119 19.77 -13.14 10.27
N LEU A 120 18.90 -12.15 10.08
CA LEU A 120 18.43 -11.76 8.74
C LEU A 120 19.59 -11.36 7.82
N ILE A 121 20.60 -10.67 8.35
CA ILE A 121 21.81 -10.32 7.59
C ILE A 121 22.81 -11.49 7.54
N ILE A 122 23.00 -12.23 8.64
CA ILE A 122 23.94 -13.33 8.81
C ILE A 122 23.46 -14.53 8.01
N GLU A 123 22.17 -14.75 7.84
CA GLU A 123 21.61 -15.75 6.93
C GLU A 123 22.09 -15.48 5.50
N LYS A 124 22.24 -14.21 5.09
CA LYS A 124 22.88 -13.85 3.81
C LYS A 124 24.41 -14.01 3.80
N VAL A 125 25.04 -14.18 4.96
CA VAL A 125 26.50 -14.29 5.14
C VAL A 125 26.92 -15.69 5.64
N LYS A 126 25.97 -16.59 5.96
CA LYS A 126 26.22 -17.90 6.58
C LYS A 126 27.20 -18.73 5.77
N GLU A 127 27.18 -18.58 4.45
CA GLU A 127 28.09 -19.27 3.53
C GLU A 127 29.53 -18.74 3.52
N LEU A 128 29.84 -17.60 4.16
CA LEU A 128 31.10 -16.88 3.94
C LEU A 128 32.07 -16.82 5.12
N VAL A 129 31.74 -17.33 6.32
CA VAL A 129 32.63 -17.14 7.48
C VAL A 129 32.66 -18.30 8.47
N ASP A 130 33.80 -18.48 9.14
CA ASP A 130 34.02 -19.42 10.25
C ASP A 130 33.12 -19.11 11.46
N GLU A 131 32.74 -20.15 12.19
CA GLU A 131 31.81 -20.06 13.34
C GLU A 131 32.40 -19.26 14.52
N ASP A 132 33.69 -19.46 14.81
CA ASP A 132 34.39 -18.71 15.86
C ASP A 132 34.48 -17.21 15.54
N PHE A 133 34.63 -16.87 14.26
CA PHE A 133 34.60 -15.47 13.80
C PHE A 133 33.23 -14.84 14.06
N ARG A 134 32.14 -15.56 13.74
CA ARG A 134 30.77 -15.07 13.99
C ARG A 134 30.58 -14.74 15.45
N ASN A 135 30.94 -15.66 16.35
CA ASN A 135 30.73 -15.50 17.79
C ASN A 135 31.56 -14.34 18.38
N PHE A 136 32.85 -14.25 18.05
CA PHE A 136 33.70 -13.16 18.55
C PHE A 136 33.24 -11.79 18.04
N THR A 137 32.97 -11.70 16.75
CA THR A 137 32.54 -10.47 16.07
C THR A 137 31.20 -9.99 16.63
N LEU A 138 30.22 -10.88 16.74
CA LEU A 138 28.89 -10.55 17.23
C LEU A 138 28.95 -10.02 18.67
N ASN A 139 29.67 -10.69 19.56
CA ASN A 139 29.80 -10.26 20.95
C ASN A 139 30.44 -8.86 21.10
N ASN A 140 31.49 -8.55 20.34
CA ASN A 140 32.11 -7.23 20.38
C ASN A 140 31.16 -6.13 19.88
N LEU A 141 30.45 -6.41 18.79
CA LEU A 141 29.47 -5.49 18.23
C LEU A 141 28.32 -5.24 19.22
N LEU A 142 27.81 -6.29 19.86
CA LEU A 142 26.80 -6.20 20.92
C LEU A 142 27.25 -5.32 22.10
N ASN A 143 28.53 -5.41 22.50
CA ASN A 143 29.07 -4.55 23.56
C ASN A 143 29.12 -3.06 23.16
N TYR A 144 29.54 -2.75 21.93
CA TYR A 144 29.49 -1.38 21.43
C TYR A 144 28.05 -0.87 21.37
N LEU A 145 27.12 -1.75 20.99
CA LEU A 145 25.71 -1.43 20.93
C LEU A 145 25.17 -1.10 22.33
N ASP A 146 25.37 -1.96 23.34
CA ASP A 146 24.93 -1.69 24.72
C ASP A 146 25.52 -0.38 25.29
N GLY A 147 26.77 -0.07 24.95
CA GLY A 147 27.40 1.21 25.29
C GLY A 147 26.67 2.41 24.68
N MET A 148 26.37 2.37 23.39
CA MET A 148 25.59 3.43 22.72
C MET A 148 24.19 3.55 23.30
N GLN A 149 23.49 2.44 23.55
CA GLN A 149 22.17 2.45 24.16
C GLN A 149 22.19 3.15 25.51
N THR A 150 23.12 2.75 26.38
CA THR A 150 23.25 3.31 27.73
C THR A 150 23.49 4.82 27.69
N ALA A 151 24.38 5.28 26.81
CA ALA A 151 24.68 6.69 26.67
C ALA A 151 23.48 7.50 26.12
N LEU A 152 22.73 6.92 25.18
CA LEU A 152 21.53 7.56 24.63
C LEU A 152 20.36 7.58 25.62
N SER A 153 20.16 6.52 26.40
CA SER A 153 19.19 6.51 27.50
C SER A 153 19.53 7.55 28.56
N HIS A 154 20.81 7.77 28.85
CA HIS A 154 21.23 8.83 29.77
C HIS A 154 20.90 10.23 29.23
N PHE A 155 21.25 10.52 27.97
CA PHE A 155 20.87 11.77 27.31
C PHE A 155 19.35 11.98 27.30
N GLN A 156 18.58 10.93 26.98
CA GLN A 156 17.12 10.95 27.02
C GLN A 156 16.60 11.32 28.42
N ASN A 157 17.08 10.64 29.46
CA ASN A 157 16.67 10.88 30.83
C ASN A 157 16.94 12.32 31.26
N ASP A 158 18.13 12.85 30.95
CA ASP A 158 18.47 14.26 31.23
C ASP A 158 17.51 15.23 30.55
N VAL A 159 17.12 14.94 29.30
CA VAL A 159 16.14 15.79 28.62
C VAL A 159 14.79 15.70 29.31
N GLN A 160 14.30 14.49 29.62
CA GLN A 160 13.01 14.29 30.30
C GLN A 160 12.96 14.97 31.68
N ILE A 161 14.06 14.93 32.44
CA ILE A 161 14.22 15.66 33.70
C ILE A 161 14.16 17.17 33.45
N ALA A 162 14.85 17.66 32.40
CA ALA A 162 14.89 19.08 32.07
C ALA A 162 13.50 19.67 31.80
N ILE A 163 12.60 18.87 31.23
CA ILE A 163 11.21 19.24 30.91
C ILE A 163 10.19 18.81 31.98
N CYS A 164 10.66 18.49 33.19
CA CYS A 164 9.84 18.18 34.35
C CYS A 164 8.95 16.92 34.24
N GLN A 165 9.44 15.87 33.59
CA GLN A 165 8.79 14.53 33.63
C GLN A 165 9.11 13.75 34.92
N GLY A 166 9.61 14.43 35.96
CA GLY A 166 10.05 13.86 37.23
C GLY A 166 11.55 13.54 37.27
N GLU A 167 12.11 13.41 38.49
CA GLU A 167 13.50 12.97 38.70
C GLU A 167 13.73 11.51 38.26
N GLN A 168 12.65 10.74 38.13
CA GLN A 168 12.62 9.41 37.52
C GLN A 168 11.53 9.37 36.44
N PRO A 169 11.85 9.75 35.18
CA PRO A 169 10.90 9.72 34.08
C PRO A 169 10.25 8.33 33.92
N GLY A 170 8.92 8.30 33.76
CA GLY A 170 8.13 7.08 33.58
C GLY A 170 7.35 6.58 34.81
N LEU A 171 7.43 7.25 35.97
CA LEU A 171 6.64 6.91 37.17
C LEU A 171 5.43 7.83 37.44
N MET A 172 5.23 8.88 36.63
CA MET A 172 4.13 9.83 36.81
C MET A 172 2.85 9.29 36.16
N LEU A 173 2.03 8.55 36.93
CA LEU A 173 0.81 7.90 36.39
C LEU A 173 -0.39 8.83 36.16
N ASP A 174 -0.53 9.96 36.88
CA ASP A 174 -1.83 10.67 36.94
C ASP A 174 -1.77 12.21 36.93
N GLN A 175 -0.61 12.82 36.68
CA GLN A 175 -0.51 14.27 36.55
C GLN A 175 -0.08 14.63 35.15
N THR A 176 -0.92 15.37 34.43
CA THR A 176 -0.51 16.05 33.20
C THR A 176 0.72 16.89 33.53
N PRO A 177 1.88 16.63 32.90
CA PRO A 177 3.07 17.41 33.15
C PRO A 177 2.74 18.88 32.90
N THR A 178 2.88 19.71 33.93
CA THR A 178 2.75 21.16 33.73
C THR A 178 3.99 21.60 32.98
N ALA A 179 3.81 22.16 31.78
CA ALA A 179 4.92 22.68 30.98
C ALA A 179 5.81 23.57 31.85
N CYS A 180 7.08 23.20 31.98
CA CYS A 180 8.04 23.94 32.78
C CYS A 180 9.16 24.48 31.90
N THR A 181 9.83 25.52 32.39
CA THR A 181 11.07 26.01 31.79
C THR A 181 12.24 25.30 32.47
N PRO A 182 13.13 24.62 31.73
CA PRO A 182 14.32 23.98 32.28
C PRO A 182 15.17 24.97 33.07
N THR A 183 15.87 24.49 34.10
CA THR A 183 16.88 25.29 34.81
C THR A 183 18.19 25.33 34.01
N THR A 184 19.06 26.29 34.32
CA THR A 184 20.40 26.37 33.74
C THR A 184 21.18 25.06 33.97
N ASP A 185 21.06 24.45 35.15
CA ASP A 185 21.75 23.19 35.50
C ASP A 185 21.21 22.00 34.69
N HIS A 186 19.88 21.91 34.50
CA HIS A 186 19.31 20.88 33.64
C HIS A 186 19.82 20.98 32.19
N LEU A 187 19.91 22.20 31.65
CA LEU A 187 20.44 22.42 30.30
C LEU A 187 21.94 22.10 30.18
N ILE A 188 22.71 22.25 31.26
CA ILE A 188 24.10 21.79 31.32
C ILE A 188 24.14 20.25 31.33
N SER A 189 23.32 19.59 32.13
CA SER A 189 23.23 18.11 32.17
C SER A 189 22.97 17.53 30.77
N VAL A 190 21.93 18.03 30.09
CA VAL A 190 21.59 17.64 28.71
C VAL A 190 22.75 17.86 27.74
N ARG A 191 23.50 18.96 27.89
CA ARG A 191 24.66 19.25 27.03
C ARG A 191 25.79 18.26 27.25
N GLU A 192 26.09 17.91 28.51
CA GLU A 192 27.17 16.96 28.81
C GLU A 192 26.78 15.54 28.40
N SER A 193 25.55 15.09 28.67
CA SER A 193 25.10 13.77 28.20
C SER A 193 25.00 13.67 26.68
N PHE A 194 24.69 14.77 25.97
CA PHE A 194 24.82 14.83 24.52
C PHE A 194 26.27 14.58 24.07
N LYS A 195 27.24 15.24 24.68
CA LYS A 195 28.67 15.05 24.34
C LYS A 195 29.11 13.61 24.60
N ASP A 196 28.65 13.01 25.70
CA ASP A 196 28.99 11.64 26.08
C ASP A 196 28.37 10.63 25.10
N ALA A 197 27.08 10.77 24.77
CA ALA A 197 26.40 9.94 23.77
C ALA A 197 27.07 10.05 22.40
N ARG A 198 27.37 11.28 21.97
CA ARG A 198 28.07 11.55 20.71
C ARG A 198 29.44 10.86 20.67
N THR A 199 30.23 11.03 21.72
CA THR A 199 31.58 10.45 21.81
C THR A 199 31.54 8.92 21.81
N THR A 200 30.55 8.34 22.50
CA THR A 200 30.35 6.88 22.56
C THR A 200 30.02 6.31 21.19
N ILE A 201 29.08 6.91 20.46
CA ILE A 201 28.72 6.46 19.11
C ILE A 201 29.90 6.60 18.16
N GLU A 202 30.62 7.72 18.20
CA GLU A 202 31.75 7.96 17.31
C GLU A 202 32.93 7.04 17.55
N THR A 203 33.13 6.61 18.79
CA THR A 203 34.14 5.62 19.14
C THR A 203 33.73 4.22 18.66
N ALA A 204 32.43 3.91 18.62
CA ALA A 204 31.90 2.64 18.14
C ALA A 204 31.90 2.52 16.60
N LEU A 205 31.68 3.62 15.86
CA LEU A 205 31.53 3.62 14.41
C LEU A 205 32.65 2.89 13.63
N PRO A 206 33.96 3.07 13.95
CA PRO A 206 35.04 2.32 13.30
C PRO A 206 34.89 0.80 13.42
N HIS A 207 34.37 0.31 14.56
CA HIS A 207 34.14 -1.12 14.78
C HIS A 207 32.95 -1.67 14.00
N PHE A 208 31.97 -0.82 13.62
CA PHE A 208 30.93 -1.23 12.68
C PHE A 208 31.42 -1.36 11.25
N LYS A 209 32.46 -0.62 10.86
CA LYS A 209 33.11 -0.81 9.56
C LYS A 209 33.89 -2.12 9.54
N ASN A 210 34.76 -2.29 10.55
CA ASN A 210 35.59 -3.47 10.73
C ASN A 210 35.47 -4.02 12.17
N PRO A 211 34.70 -5.09 12.38
CA PRO A 211 34.57 -5.70 13.70
C PRO A 211 35.84 -6.37 14.23
N MET A 212 36.84 -6.63 13.37
CA MET A 212 38.16 -7.15 13.75
C MET A 212 39.16 -6.05 14.10
N LEU A 213 38.75 -4.77 14.08
CA LEU A 213 39.64 -3.66 14.40
C LEU A 213 40.21 -3.81 15.82
N SER A 214 41.51 -4.12 15.90
CA SER A 214 42.28 -4.10 17.14
C SER A 214 43.08 -2.80 17.24
N THR A 215 43.48 -2.39 18.44
CA THR A 215 44.12 -1.09 18.70
C THR A 215 45.44 -0.84 17.96
N ASN A 216 46.01 -1.84 17.28
CA ASN A 216 47.39 -1.81 16.78
C ASN A 216 47.56 -2.06 15.28
N ASP A 217 46.51 -2.04 14.45
CA ASP A 217 46.64 -2.62 13.11
C ASP A 217 46.18 -1.73 11.95
N ASN A 218 46.86 -1.89 10.81
CA ASN A 218 46.56 -1.27 9.52
C ASN A 218 45.40 -2.02 8.81
N THR A 219 44.45 -2.56 9.57
CA THR A 219 43.35 -3.34 9.00
C THR A 219 42.44 -2.41 8.17
N PRO A 220 42.01 -2.84 6.98
CA PRO A 220 41.13 -2.03 6.15
C PRO A 220 39.78 -1.81 6.85
N ASP A 221 39.18 -0.65 6.61
CA ASP A 221 37.86 -0.27 7.16
C ASP A 221 36.75 -1.28 6.80
N PHE A 222 36.76 -1.87 5.61
CA PHE A 222 35.74 -2.82 5.14
C PHE A 222 36.37 -3.97 4.34
N ASN A 223 35.73 -5.14 4.33
CA ASN A 223 36.14 -6.35 3.60
C ASN A 223 34.98 -6.90 2.74
N SER A 224 35.27 -7.43 1.54
CA SER A 224 34.30 -8.05 0.64
C SER A 224 33.47 -9.15 1.28
N ASP A 225 34.05 -9.91 2.19
CA ASP A 225 33.40 -11.10 2.77
C ASP A 225 32.34 -10.73 3.81
N THR A 226 32.43 -9.52 4.38
CA THR A 226 31.56 -9.06 5.47
C THR A 226 30.81 -7.77 5.17
N VAL A 227 31.06 -7.11 4.04
CA VAL A 227 30.50 -5.78 3.73
C VAL A 227 28.97 -5.77 3.71
N LEU A 228 28.34 -6.85 3.24
CA LEU A 228 26.88 -7.02 3.26
C LEU A 228 26.27 -6.92 4.67
N LEU A 229 27.10 -7.13 5.70
CA LEU A 229 26.76 -6.93 7.10
C LEU A 229 27.28 -5.59 7.64
N THR A 230 28.56 -5.31 7.47
CA THR A 230 29.20 -4.18 8.16
C THR A 230 28.75 -2.82 7.63
N LEU A 231 28.45 -2.69 6.33
CA LEU A 231 28.00 -1.40 5.80
C LEU A 231 26.58 -1.02 6.26
N PRO A 232 25.58 -1.93 6.25
CA PRO A 232 24.30 -1.69 6.93
C PRO A 232 24.44 -1.29 8.39
N MET A 233 25.28 -1.99 9.16
CA MET A 233 25.53 -1.67 10.57
C MET A 233 26.10 -0.28 10.77
N TYR A 234 27.13 0.06 9.99
CA TYR A 234 27.72 1.37 9.99
C TYR A 234 26.68 2.44 9.61
N THR A 235 25.84 2.17 8.61
CA THR A 235 24.78 3.09 8.18
C THR A 235 23.76 3.34 9.29
N THR A 236 23.36 2.32 10.03
CA THR A 236 22.46 2.47 11.18
C THR A 236 23.11 3.29 12.30
N GLY A 237 24.35 2.98 12.68
CA GLY A 237 25.08 3.74 13.70
C GLY A 237 25.33 5.20 13.28
N ALA A 238 25.62 5.43 12.00
CA ALA A 238 25.80 6.76 11.43
C ALA A 238 24.50 7.56 11.50
N THR A 239 23.39 6.93 11.09
CA THR A 239 22.04 7.52 11.16
C THR A 239 21.71 7.94 12.59
N LEU A 240 21.96 7.07 13.56
CA LEU A 240 21.77 7.37 14.97
C LEU A 240 22.60 8.58 15.44
N ASN A 241 23.85 8.69 15.02
CA ASN A 241 24.68 9.85 15.36
C ASN A 241 24.13 11.14 14.75
N LEU A 242 23.66 11.11 13.50
CA LEU A 242 23.08 12.27 12.84
C LEU A 242 21.79 12.74 13.53
N ILE A 243 20.93 11.79 13.91
CA ILE A 243 19.70 12.05 14.66
C ILE A 243 20.01 12.66 16.03
N LEU A 244 21.02 12.14 16.75
CA LEU A 244 21.45 12.69 18.03
C LEU A 244 21.85 14.17 17.90
N HIS A 245 22.62 14.51 16.86
CA HIS A 245 22.99 15.90 16.59
C HIS A 245 21.77 16.77 16.31
N GLN A 246 20.88 16.32 15.42
CA GLN A 246 19.66 17.04 15.06
C GLN A 246 18.77 17.30 16.29
N GLY A 247 18.51 16.26 17.07
CA GLY A 247 17.65 16.33 18.26
C GLY A 247 18.20 17.28 19.33
N TYR A 248 19.52 17.26 19.55
CA TYR A 248 20.15 18.21 20.47
C TYR A 248 20.06 19.65 19.96
N ILE A 249 20.29 19.89 18.66
CA ILE A 249 20.16 21.24 18.06
C ILE A 249 18.73 21.78 18.26
N GLN A 250 17.71 20.98 17.97
CA GLN A 250 16.30 21.38 18.14
C GLN A 250 15.97 21.68 19.61
N PHE A 251 16.40 20.82 20.53
CA PHE A 251 16.21 21.04 21.97
C PHE A 251 16.87 22.35 22.45
N ALA A 252 18.12 22.59 22.03
CA ALA A 252 18.85 23.79 22.41
C ALA A 252 18.26 25.07 21.81
N GLU A 253 17.79 25.03 20.55
CA GLU A 253 17.11 26.15 19.90
C GLU A 253 15.78 26.51 20.58
N ARG A 254 15.06 25.52 21.11
CA ARG A 254 13.84 25.75 21.88
C ARG A 254 14.10 26.51 23.18
N TRP A 255 15.14 26.12 23.92
CA TRP A 255 15.47 26.68 25.24
C TRP A 255 16.55 27.76 25.22
N LYS A 256 16.76 28.38 24.05
CA LYS A 256 17.81 29.39 23.86
C LYS A 256 17.69 30.64 24.76
N SER A 257 16.51 30.87 25.35
CA SER A 257 16.27 31.97 26.29
C SER A 257 16.79 31.71 27.71
N VAL A 258 17.15 30.47 28.05
CA VAL A 258 17.54 30.06 29.42
C VAL A 258 19.05 29.91 29.55
N ASN A 259 19.67 29.04 28.75
CA ASN A 259 21.12 28.82 28.70
C ASN A 259 21.50 28.36 27.29
N TYR A 260 22.08 29.27 26.49
CA TYR A 260 22.42 29.02 25.09
C TYR A 260 23.90 29.29 24.84
N ASP A 261 24.65 28.22 24.59
CA ASP A 261 26.02 28.32 24.13
C ASP A 261 26.03 28.41 22.60
N GLU A 262 25.88 29.63 22.09
CA GLU A 262 25.76 29.88 20.64
C GLU A 262 26.98 29.35 19.86
N SER A 263 28.18 29.44 20.44
CA SER A 263 29.39 28.91 19.82
C SER A 263 29.32 27.39 19.68
N PHE A 264 28.89 26.70 20.74
CA PHE A 264 28.73 25.26 20.73
C PHE A 264 27.63 24.82 19.76
N ILE A 265 26.45 25.47 19.77
CA ILE A 265 25.34 25.10 18.87
C ILE A 265 25.70 25.33 17.40
N ASN A 266 26.35 26.45 17.07
CA ASN A 266 26.82 26.69 15.70
C ASN A 266 27.88 25.68 15.26
N GLN A 267 28.76 25.26 16.17
CA GLN A 267 29.72 24.19 15.88
C GLN A 267 29.01 22.85 15.68
N THR A 268 28.02 22.50 16.50
CA THR A 268 27.25 21.26 16.36
C THR A 268 26.48 21.19 15.03
N LYS A 269 25.94 22.32 14.55
CA LYS A 269 25.33 22.41 13.20
C LYS A 269 26.36 22.14 12.09
N VAL A 270 27.57 22.70 12.21
CA VAL A 270 28.66 22.44 11.27
C VAL A 270 29.13 20.99 11.33
N ASP A 271 29.23 20.42 12.53
CA ASP A 271 29.62 19.02 12.75
C ASP A 271 28.58 18.07 12.14
N LEU A 272 27.29 18.35 12.30
CA LEU A 272 26.21 17.60 11.65
C LEU A 272 26.37 17.60 10.13
N GLN A 273 26.52 18.77 9.51
CA GLN A 273 26.69 18.88 8.05
C GLN A 273 27.95 18.16 7.54
N ARG A 274 29.06 18.24 8.29
CA ARG A 274 30.29 17.50 7.98
C ARG A 274 30.07 15.98 8.10
N ARG A 275 29.38 15.52 9.14
CA ARG A 275 29.10 14.10 9.33
C ARG A 275 28.21 13.53 8.24
N ILE A 276 27.21 14.27 7.78
CA ILE A 276 26.41 13.83 6.63
C ILE A 276 27.32 13.63 5.41
N GLN A 277 28.24 14.55 5.14
CA GLN A 277 29.22 14.41 4.05
C GLN A 277 30.12 13.18 4.22
N ASP A 278 30.74 13.02 5.39
CA ASP A 278 31.68 11.95 5.67
C ASP A 278 31.00 10.57 5.63
N TYR A 279 29.80 10.46 6.20
CA TYR A 279 29.05 9.22 6.26
C TYR A 279 28.51 8.86 4.88
N SER A 280 27.93 9.80 4.13
CA SER A 280 27.43 9.53 2.77
C SER A 280 28.58 9.11 1.85
N THR A 281 29.73 9.75 1.97
CA THR A 281 30.94 9.39 1.22
C THR A 281 31.40 7.97 1.56
N THR A 282 31.42 7.63 2.86
CA THR A 282 31.78 6.28 3.31
C THR A 282 30.82 5.23 2.72
N VAL A 283 29.51 5.48 2.75
CA VAL A 283 28.51 4.57 2.19
C VAL A 283 28.70 4.40 0.68
N SER A 284 28.79 5.49 -0.08
CA SER A 284 28.91 5.43 -1.54
C SER A 284 30.21 4.78 -2.01
N THR A 285 31.35 5.16 -1.42
CA THR A 285 32.65 4.61 -1.82
C THR A 285 32.77 3.14 -1.46
N THR A 286 32.22 2.71 -0.32
CA THR A 286 32.18 1.31 0.08
C THR A 286 31.27 0.50 -0.83
N PHE A 287 30.08 1.02 -1.16
CA PHE A 287 29.17 0.41 -2.12
C PHE A 287 29.83 0.18 -3.47
N GLU A 288 30.44 1.21 -4.08
CA GLU A 288 31.07 1.06 -5.40
C GLU A 288 32.33 0.18 -5.35
N LYS A 289 33.10 0.21 -4.27
CA LYS A 289 34.32 -0.61 -4.11
C LYS A 289 34.03 -2.11 -4.13
N PHE A 290 32.93 -2.55 -3.51
CA PHE A 290 32.60 -3.97 -3.35
C PHE A 290 31.48 -4.44 -4.29
N LYS A 291 30.99 -3.57 -5.17
CA LYS A 291 29.99 -3.90 -6.18
C LYS A 291 30.50 -4.99 -7.13
N PRO A 292 29.79 -6.12 -7.27
CA PRO A 292 30.19 -7.18 -8.19
C PRO A 292 30.24 -6.70 -9.65
N THR A 293 31.10 -7.31 -10.45
CA THR A 293 31.06 -7.11 -11.91
C THR A 293 29.80 -7.79 -12.48
N LEU A 294 29.10 -7.08 -13.36
CA LEU A 294 27.92 -7.58 -14.05
C LEU A 294 28.27 -8.04 -15.48
N ASN A 295 28.03 -9.31 -15.76
CA ASN A 295 27.84 -9.84 -17.10
C ASN A 295 26.34 -10.03 -17.35
N PRO A 296 25.67 -9.13 -18.10
CA PRO A 296 24.21 -9.20 -18.31
C PRO A 296 23.74 -10.48 -18.99
N SER A 297 24.63 -11.19 -19.68
CA SER A 297 24.30 -12.41 -20.42
C SER A 297 24.39 -13.69 -19.58
N ASN A 298 24.69 -13.61 -18.28
CA ASN A 298 24.88 -14.78 -17.41
C ASN A 298 24.04 -14.68 -16.13
N LYS A 299 23.21 -15.70 -15.86
CA LYS A 299 22.21 -15.68 -14.77
C LYS A 299 22.88 -15.54 -13.40
N GLU A 300 23.94 -16.30 -13.14
CA GLU A 300 24.71 -16.22 -11.88
C GLU A 300 25.28 -14.82 -11.63
N SER A 301 25.89 -14.21 -12.66
CA SER A 301 26.44 -12.86 -12.56
C SER A 301 25.36 -11.81 -12.31
N VAL A 302 24.21 -11.91 -12.99
CA VAL A 302 23.04 -11.06 -12.77
C VAL A 302 22.51 -11.22 -11.35
N ASN A 303 22.29 -12.45 -10.89
CA ASN A 303 21.77 -12.75 -9.55
C ASN A 303 22.71 -12.22 -8.48
N LYS A 304 24.02 -12.47 -8.59
CA LYS A 304 25.03 -11.95 -7.65
C LYS A 304 25.03 -10.42 -7.60
N TYR A 305 24.95 -9.76 -8.75
CA TYR A 305 24.87 -8.30 -8.83
C TYR A 305 23.57 -7.78 -8.19
N ASN A 306 22.41 -8.34 -8.56
CA ASN A 306 21.10 -7.93 -8.08
C ASN A 306 20.99 -8.10 -6.57
N ARG A 307 21.43 -9.24 -6.01
CA ARG A 307 21.45 -9.49 -4.55
C ARG A 307 22.24 -8.42 -3.80
N TYR A 308 23.43 -8.07 -4.29
CA TYR A 308 24.28 -7.05 -3.68
C TYR A 308 23.63 -5.67 -3.75
N VAL A 309 23.23 -5.23 -4.96
CA VAL A 309 22.64 -3.90 -5.17
C VAL A 309 21.33 -3.76 -4.40
N ARG A 310 20.43 -4.75 -4.47
CA ARG A 310 19.17 -4.76 -3.72
C ARG A 310 19.40 -4.63 -2.22
N SER A 311 20.31 -5.44 -1.66
CA SER A 311 20.57 -5.45 -0.22
C SER A 311 21.20 -4.14 0.26
N MET A 312 22.15 -3.57 -0.50
CA MET A 312 22.81 -2.31 -0.17
C MET A 312 21.91 -1.09 -0.38
N THR A 313 21.09 -1.09 -1.43
CA THR A 313 20.14 -0.01 -1.66
C THR A 313 19.14 0.06 -0.52
N LEU A 314 18.50 -1.07 -0.20
CA LEU A 314 17.46 -1.09 0.82
C LEU A 314 18.02 -0.83 2.22
N GLN A 315 19.21 -1.30 2.57
CA GLN A 315 19.72 -1.20 3.95
C GLN A 315 20.68 -0.02 4.18
N SER A 316 21.16 0.63 3.12
CA SER A 316 22.15 1.69 3.26
C SER A 316 21.85 2.91 2.41
N LEU A 317 21.71 2.78 1.09
CA LEU A 317 21.58 3.95 0.21
C LEU A 317 20.25 4.67 0.39
N ASP A 318 19.15 3.95 0.57
CA ASP A 318 17.83 4.55 0.84
C ASP A 318 17.83 5.39 2.11
N ILE A 319 18.55 4.94 3.13
CA ILE A 319 18.67 5.63 4.42
C ILE A 319 19.62 6.83 4.26
N ALA A 320 20.77 6.63 3.62
CA ALA A 320 21.73 7.71 3.37
C ALA A 320 21.14 8.85 2.52
N ALA A 321 20.20 8.53 1.63
CA ALA A 321 19.49 9.51 0.81
C ALA A 321 18.60 10.46 1.63
N THR A 322 18.17 10.07 2.84
CA THR A 322 17.37 10.92 3.72
C THR A 322 18.23 11.80 4.63
N TRP A 323 19.49 11.47 4.87
CA TRP A 323 20.35 12.23 5.80
C TRP A 323 20.44 13.74 5.57
N PRO A 324 20.43 14.27 4.33
CA PRO A 324 20.41 15.72 4.12
C PRO A 324 19.21 16.42 4.78
N THR A 325 18.08 15.74 4.98
CA THR A 325 16.90 16.30 5.66
C THR A 325 17.10 16.46 7.17
N LEU A 326 18.14 15.85 7.73
CA LEU A 326 18.50 16.03 9.13
C LEU A 326 19.19 17.38 9.38
N ASP A 327 19.68 18.07 8.36
CA ASP A 327 20.29 19.39 8.49
C ASP A 327 19.24 20.46 8.83
N ASN A 328 19.15 20.82 10.12
CA ASN A 328 18.21 21.83 10.63
C ASN A 328 18.36 23.22 10.01
N VAL A 329 19.49 23.52 9.35
CA VAL A 329 19.67 24.80 8.65
C VAL A 329 18.82 24.84 7.37
N ASN A 330 18.77 23.72 6.64
CA ASN A 330 18.04 23.62 5.38
C ASN A 330 16.64 23.02 5.56
N TYR A 331 16.41 22.20 6.57
CA TYR A 331 15.15 21.51 6.81
C TYR A 331 14.67 21.82 8.23
N PRO A 332 13.84 22.87 8.41
CA PRO A 332 13.29 23.20 9.71
C PRO A 332 12.29 22.11 10.15
N SER A 333 12.19 21.90 11.46
CA SER A 333 11.54 20.73 12.07
C SER A 333 10.03 20.83 12.24
N ASN A 334 9.42 21.92 11.75
CA ASN A 334 8.00 22.23 11.92
C ASN A 334 7.13 21.80 10.73
N VAL A 335 7.68 20.98 9.83
CA VAL A 335 7.05 20.54 8.58
C VAL A 335 7.37 19.06 8.39
N ASP A 336 6.36 18.24 8.09
CA ASP A 336 6.53 16.83 7.74
C ASP A 336 7.37 16.71 6.46
N ILE A 337 8.19 15.67 6.30
CA ILE A 337 9.04 15.50 5.12
C ILE A 337 8.69 14.20 4.39
N GLN A 338 8.32 14.31 3.12
CA GLN A 338 8.11 13.19 2.21
C GLN A 338 8.99 13.34 0.98
N LEU A 339 9.90 12.39 0.81
CA LEU A 339 10.81 12.33 -0.33
C LEU A 339 10.51 11.08 -1.15
N ASP A 340 10.05 11.29 -2.38
CA ASP A 340 9.91 10.20 -3.34
C ASP A 340 11.30 9.63 -3.67
N GLN A 341 11.35 8.31 -3.86
CA GLN A 341 12.53 7.56 -4.25
C GLN A 341 12.21 6.70 -5.48
N THR A 342 12.76 7.03 -6.64
CA THR A 342 12.50 6.34 -7.92
C THR A 342 13.51 5.24 -8.26
N ARG A 343 14.53 5.02 -7.41
CA ARG A 343 15.50 3.93 -7.59
C ARG A 343 14.82 2.57 -7.78
N LEU A 344 15.38 1.76 -8.68
CA LEU A 344 14.97 0.38 -8.93
C LEU A 344 15.88 -0.59 -8.18
N VAL A 345 15.27 -1.60 -7.55
CA VAL A 345 15.98 -2.81 -7.13
C VAL A 345 15.37 -4.01 -7.85
N PHE A 346 16.19 -4.98 -8.24
CA PHE A 346 15.74 -6.11 -9.04
C PHE A 346 15.68 -7.38 -8.22
N SER A 347 14.71 -8.26 -8.49
CA SER A 347 14.70 -9.63 -8.00
C SER A 347 15.86 -10.44 -8.57
N ASP A 348 16.04 -11.65 -8.06
CA ASP A 348 16.82 -12.64 -8.79
C ASP A 348 16.00 -13.11 -10.00
N VAL A 349 16.69 -13.59 -11.03
CA VAL A 349 16.07 -14.19 -12.19
C VAL A 349 15.43 -15.52 -11.78
N ALA A 350 14.11 -15.62 -11.95
CA ALA A 350 13.32 -16.83 -11.75
C ALA A 350 13.05 -17.50 -13.10
N GLY A 351 13.57 -18.70 -13.33
CA GLY A 351 13.57 -19.40 -14.60
C GLY A 351 14.64 -18.90 -15.59
N PRO A 352 14.58 -19.34 -16.86
CA PRO A 352 13.71 -20.40 -17.38
C PRO A 352 14.00 -21.78 -16.78
N TRP A 353 15.21 -21.96 -16.21
CA TRP A 353 15.66 -23.16 -15.54
C TRP A 353 16.20 -22.82 -14.15
N GLU A 354 15.92 -23.70 -13.19
CA GLU A 354 16.39 -23.64 -11.82
C GLU A 354 17.26 -24.85 -11.49
N GLY A 355 18.18 -24.68 -10.55
CA GLY A 355 19.17 -25.69 -10.14
C GLY A 355 20.56 -25.50 -10.77
N ASN A 356 20.69 -24.67 -11.81
CA ASN A 356 21.99 -24.22 -12.33
C ASN A 356 21.90 -22.76 -12.80
N ASP A 357 22.55 -21.86 -12.06
CA ASP A 357 22.60 -20.43 -12.40
C ASP A 357 23.72 -20.08 -13.39
N ASN A 358 24.64 -21.00 -13.69
CA ASN A 358 25.68 -20.76 -14.70
C ASN A 358 25.17 -21.07 -16.11
N ILE A 359 24.11 -20.37 -16.50
CA ILE A 359 23.48 -20.42 -17.83
C ILE A 359 23.44 -19.03 -18.44
N THR A 360 23.31 -18.99 -19.75
CA THR A 360 23.08 -17.79 -20.53
C THR A 360 21.70 -17.24 -20.19
N SER A 361 21.63 -15.97 -19.79
CA SER A 361 20.40 -15.23 -19.50
C SER A 361 20.31 -13.98 -20.36
N ASN A 362 19.26 -13.88 -21.17
CA ASN A 362 19.03 -12.73 -22.03
C ASN A 362 17.82 -11.98 -21.50
N ILE A 363 18.10 -10.92 -20.74
CA ILE A 363 17.09 -10.04 -20.17
C ILE A 363 16.56 -9.15 -21.29
N ILE A 364 15.25 -9.10 -21.46
CA ILE A 364 14.60 -8.31 -22.50
C ILE A 364 13.90 -7.13 -21.83
N ASP A 365 14.23 -5.92 -22.29
CA ASP A 365 13.49 -4.72 -21.90
C ASP A 365 12.09 -4.73 -22.56
N VAL A 366 11.07 -5.06 -21.76
CA VAL A 366 9.68 -5.10 -22.22
C VAL A 366 9.08 -3.72 -22.47
N LEU A 367 9.70 -2.65 -21.98
CA LEU A 367 9.18 -1.29 -22.12
C LEU A 367 9.61 -0.61 -23.42
N THR A 368 10.76 -1.02 -23.95
CA THR A 368 11.25 -0.56 -25.25
C THR A 368 10.59 -1.39 -26.36
N PRO A 369 9.85 -0.78 -27.31
CA PRO A 369 9.16 -1.52 -28.35
C PRO A 369 10.17 -2.25 -29.24
N ILE A 370 10.18 -3.58 -29.18
CA ILE A 370 10.90 -4.39 -30.17
C ILE A 370 9.84 -5.11 -30.98
N ASN A 371 9.68 -4.68 -32.24
CA ASN A 371 8.65 -5.12 -33.19
C ASN A 371 8.80 -6.58 -33.68
N THR A 372 9.27 -7.51 -32.84
CA THR A 372 9.58 -8.87 -33.27
C THR A 372 9.02 -9.88 -32.31
N GLY A 373 8.30 -10.87 -32.84
CA GLY A 373 7.76 -12.02 -32.11
C GLY A 373 8.84 -12.91 -31.49
N ILE A 374 8.53 -14.21 -31.35
CA ILE A 374 9.40 -15.20 -30.72
C ILE A 374 10.78 -15.22 -31.42
N GLY A 375 11.85 -14.84 -30.70
CA GLY A 375 13.22 -14.80 -31.20
C GLY A 375 14.24 -14.40 -30.12
N PHE A 376 15.48 -14.87 -30.25
CA PHE A 376 16.58 -14.55 -29.33
C PHE A 376 17.05 -13.11 -29.52
N GLN A 377 17.25 -12.40 -28.41
CA GLN A 377 17.72 -11.02 -28.41
C GLN A 377 18.99 -10.88 -27.56
N GLU A 378 19.77 -9.84 -27.83
CA GLU A 378 20.91 -9.48 -26.98
C GLU A 378 20.42 -9.09 -25.59
N SER A 379 21.11 -9.57 -24.56
CA SER A 379 20.77 -9.25 -23.18
C SER A 379 20.85 -7.74 -22.94
N SER A 380 19.77 -7.18 -22.42
CA SER A 380 19.68 -5.78 -22.05
C SER A 380 20.53 -5.49 -20.83
N ASP A 381 21.26 -4.39 -20.86
CA ASP A 381 22.01 -3.92 -19.70
C ASP A 381 21.05 -3.26 -18.69
N LEU A 382 20.67 -4.03 -17.66
CA LEU A 382 19.73 -3.59 -16.62
C LEU A 382 20.19 -2.33 -15.86
N ARG A 383 21.49 -1.98 -15.90
CA ARG A 383 22.01 -0.71 -15.33
C ARG A 383 21.48 0.53 -16.07
N LYS A 384 20.92 0.35 -17.27
CA LYS A 384 20.28 1.40 -18.07
C LYS A 384 18.78 1.50 -17.84
N PHE A 385 18.19 0.59 -17.06
CA PHE A 385 16.76 0.66 -16.76
C PHE A 385 16.50 1.81 -15.77
N THR A 386 15.52 2.63 -16.12
CA THR A 386 15.14 3.84 -15.39
C THR A 386 13.69 3.75 -14.94
N TYR A 387 13.29 4.56 -13.97
CA TYR A 387 11.91 4.56 -13.51
C TYR A 387 10.96 4.96 -14.66
N PRO A 388 10.00 4.09 -15.04
CA PRO A 388 9.23 4.28 -16.25
C PRO A 388 8.02 5.22 -16.12
N ARG A 389 7.75 5.75 -14.91
CA ARG A 389 6.59 6.61 -14.60
C ARG A 389 5.25 5.94 -14.94
N ILE A 390 5.11 4.66 -14.59
CA ILE A 390 3.90 3.85 -14.78
C ILE A 390 3.64 2.98 -13.55
N GLU A 391 2.36 2.71 -13.28
CA GLU A 391 1.88 1.87 -12.18
C GLU A 391 1.22 0.61 -12.73
N LEU A 392 1.77 -0.56 -12.37
CA LEU A 392 1.23 -1.86 -12.77
C LEU A 392 -0.17 -2.07 -12.15
N GLN A 393 -1.17 -2.38 -12.96
CA GLN A 393 -2.55 -2.60 -12.51
C GLN A 393 -2.85 -4.09 -12.36
N SER A 394 -2.45 -4.88 -13.35
CA SER A 394 -2.58 -6.33 -13.33
C SER A 394 -1.62 -7.00 -14.30
N MET A 395 -1.46 -8.32 -14.17
CA MET A 395 -0.69 -9.13 -15.11
C MET A 395 -1.31 -10.50 -15.36
N GLN A 396 -0.87 -11.14 -16.44
CA GLN A 396 -1.13 -12.55 -16.74
C GLN A 396 0.13 -13.18 -17.33
N PHE A 397 0.36 -14.44 -17.02
CA PHE A 397 1.38 -15.24 -17.69
C PHE A 397 0.73 -16.15 -18.72
N HIS A 398 1.38 -16.30 -19.86
CA HIS A 398 0.99 -17.27 -20.87
C HIS A 398 1.71 -18.60 -20.60
N GLY A 399 0.95 -19.69 -20.70
CA GLY A 399 1.44 -21.04 -20.59
C GLY A 399 1.24 -21.79 -21.90
N GLN A 400 2.20 -22.66 -22.22
CA GLN A 400 2.18 -23.54 -23.37
C GLN A 400 2.36 -24.98 -22.92
N TYR A 401 1.49 -25.86 -23.42
CA TYR A 401 1.62 -27.32 -23.32
C TYR A 401 1.77 -27.93 -24.73
N VAL A 402 2.84 -28.71 -24.94
CA VAL A 402 3.13 -29.40 -26.20
C VAL A 402 3.72 -30.78 -25.90
N ASN A 403 3.20 -31.83 -26.54
CA ASN A 403 3.88 -33.12 -26.57
C ASN A 403 4.64 -33.28 -27.90
N SER A 404 5.96 -33.41 -27.83
CA SER A 404 6.83 -33.52 -29.00
C SER A 404 7.93 -34.53 -28.75
N LYS A 405 8.15 -35.45 -29.70
CA LYS A 405 9.21 -36.47 -29.63
C LYS A 405 9.21 -37.28 -28.32
N SER A 406 8.03 -37.59 -27.79
CA SER A 406 7.84 -38.30 -26.51
C SER A 406 8.32 -37.51 -25.28
N VAL A 407 8.45 -36.19 -25.40
CA VAL A 407 8.71 -35.26 -24.31
C VAL A 407 7.51 -34.35 -24.12
N GLU A 408 7.07 -34.25 -22.88
CA GLU A 408 6.01 -33.35 -22.44
C GLU A 408 6.62 -32.00 -22.07
N HIS A 409 6.30 -30.99 -22.86
CA HIS A 409 6.70 -29.60 -22.62
C HIS A 409 5.52 -28.85 -22.01
N CYS A 410 5.70 -28.29 -20.82
CA CYS A 410 4.68 -27.47 -20.19
C CYS A 410 5.31 -26.35 -19.36
N TYR A 411 5.32 -25.14 -19.92
CA TYR A 411 6.07 -24.02 -19.35
C TYR A 411 5.40 -22.68 -19.67
N SER A 412 5.90 -21.62 -19.05
CA SER A 412 5.57 -20.25 -19.43
C SER A 412 6.45 -19.75 -20.57
N ASP A 413 5.84 -19.10 -21.56
CA ASP A 413 6.48 -18.59 -22.79
C ASP A 413 6.10 -17.14 -23.11
N GLY A 414 5.41 -16.46 -22.20
CA GLY A 414 4.99 -15.08 -22.40
C GLY A 414 4.28 -14.48 -21.20
N LEU A 415 4.09 -13.17 -21.26
CA LEU A 415 3.44 -12.38 -20.22
C LEU A 415 2.65 -11.22 -20.82
N LYS A 416 1.65 -10.76 -20.07
CA LYS A 416 0.83 -9.58 -20.37
C LYS A 416 0.78 -8.69 -19.13
N LEU A 417 1.27 -7.47 -19.24
CA LEU A 417 1.25 -6.45 -18.19
C LEU A 417 0.22 -5.38 -18.56
N ASN A 418 -0.73 -5.13 -17.68
CA ASN A 418 -1.71 -4.08 -17.84
C ASN A 418 -1.34 -2.92 -16.94
N TYR A 419 -1.13 -1.77 -17.58
CA TYR A 419 -1.01 -0.45 -16.97
C TYR A 419 -2.25 0.35 -17.36
N LYS A 420 -2.55 1.41 -16.61
CA LYS A 420 -3.79 2.19 -16.72
C LYS A 420 -4.18 2.61 -18.15
N ASN A 421 -3.21 2.94 -19.01
CA ASN A 421 -3.43 3.31 -20.42
C ASN A 421 -2.54 2.53 -21.40
N LYS A 422 -1.94 1.42 -20.97
CA LYS A 422 -0.96 0.68 -21.78
C LYS A 422 -1.00 -0.79 -21.40
N THR A 423 -1.25 -1.67 -22.35
CA THR A 423 -0.98 -3.09 -22.18
C THR A 423 0.30 -3.44 -22.92
N ILE A 424 1.21 -4.11 -22.22
CA ILE A 424 2.43 -4.66 -22.80
C ILE A 424 2.25 -6.17 -22.88
N THR A 425 2.47 -6.73 -24.05
CA THR A 425 2.48 -8.18 -24.25
C THR A 425 3.86 -8.54 -24.77
N ALA A 426 4.54 -9.44 -24.06
CA ALA A 426 5.82 -9.99 -24.45
C ALA A 426 5.65 -11.50 -24.63
N GLY A 427 6.04 -11.99 -25.79
CA GLY A 427 5.69 -13.34 -26.24
C GLY A 427 4.38 -13.37 -27.04
N VAL A 428 4.15 -14.50 -27.72
CA VAL A 428 2.92 -14.84 -28.45
C VAL A 428 2.42 -13.79 -29.47
N SER A 429 3.05 -13.72 -30.65
CA SER A 429 2.49 -12.99 -31.81
C SER A 429 1.82 -13.89 -32.86
N ASN A 430 2.09 -15.21 -32.83
CA ASN A 430 1.77 -16.13 -33.94
C ASN A 430 1.12 -17.44 -33.45
N ILE A 431 -0.02 -17.39 -32.74
CA ILE A 431 -0.75 -18.63 -32.47
C ILE A 431 -1.36 -19.12 -33.78
N ASP A 432 -0.80 -20.19 -34.30
CA ASP A 432 -1.50 -21.06 -35.24
C ASP A 432 -2.52 -21.87 -34.42
N GLU A 433 -3.69 -21.29 -34.14
CA GLU A 433 -4.78 -21.94 -33.39
C GLU A 433 -5.24 -23.25 -34.05
N SER A 434 -4.75 -23.56 -35.25
CA SER A 434 -5.08 -24.77 -36.01
C SER A 434 -4.50 -26.06 -35.43
N ASN A 435 -3.48 -26.00 -34.55
CA ASN A 435 -2.83 -27.21 -34.04
C ASN A 435 -3.47 -27.71 -32.74
N GLN A 436 -4.49 -28.58 -32.87
CA GLN A 436 -5.29 -29.14 -31.76
C GLN A 436 -4.47 -29.86 -30.67
N ASN A 437 -3.21 -30.24 -30.96
CA ASN A 437 -2.35 -30.93 -30.00
C ASN A 437 -1.67 -29.98 -28.98
N ASN A 438 -1.73 -28.66 -29.19
CA ASN A 438 -1.13 -27.69 -28.28
C ASN A 438 -2.23 -27.00 -27.45
N LYS A 439 -2.09 -27.00 -26.13
CA LYS A 439 -2.93 -26.18 -25.26
C LYS A 439 -2.17 -24.91 -24.91
N HIS A 440 -2.73 -23.77 -25.27
CA HIS A 440 -2.20 -22.46 -24.97
C HIS A 440 -3.24 -21.70 -24.17
N ASN A 441 -2.86 -21.12 -23.04
CA ASN A 441 -3.78 -20.24 -22.34
C ASN A 441 -3.03 -19.21 -21.49
N TYR A 442 -3.63 -18.03 -21.35
CA TYR A 442 -3.24 -17.13 -20.27
C TYR A 442 -3.79 -17.68 -18.96
N GLY A 443 -2.95 -17.64 -17.93
CA GLY A 443 -3.35 -17.87 -16.54
C GLY A 443 -4.33 -16.80 -16.03
N PRO A 444 -4.71 -16.88 -14.75
CA PRO A 444 -5.62 -15.90 -14.15
C PRO A 444 -5.03 -14.49 -14.19
N VAL A 445 -5.91 -13.48 -14.20
CA VAL A 445 -5.53 -12.08 -14.02
C VAL A 445 -5.13 -11.86 -12.57
N ILE A 446 -3.89 -11.47 -12.36
CA ILE A 446 -3.34 -11.18 -11.04
C ILE A 446 -3.32 -9.66 -10.89
N ASN A 447 -4.03 -9.14 -9.90
CA ASN A 447 -4.08 -7.70 -9.64
C ASN A 447 -2.85 -7.27 -8.83
N SER A 448 -2.38 -6.05 -9.10
CA SER A 448 -1.40 -5.36 -8.27
C SER A 448 -2.01 -5.02 -6.89
N PRO A 449 -1.22 -4.97 -5.79
CA PRO A 449 0.23 -5.10 -5.72
C PRO A 449 0.70 -6.56 -5.76
N ILE A 450 1.80 -6.82 -6.46
CA ILE A 450 2.47 -8.12 -6.49
C ILE A 450 3.78 -8.00 -5.73
N THR A 451 4.07 -8.98 -4.88
CA THR A 451 5.20 -8.94 -3.94
C THR A 451 6.43 -9.67 -4.43
N ASP A 452 6.23 -10.80 -5.10
CA ASP A 452 7.30 -11.71 -5.54
C ASP A 452 6.84 -12.59 -6.72
N ILE A 453 7.82 -13.09 -7.46
CA ILE A 453 7.64 -14.02 -8.57
C ILE A 453 8.70 -15.11 -8.45
N ASN A 454 8.24 -16.36 -8.50
CA ASN A 454 9.07 -17.54 -8.47
C ASN A 454 8.73 -18.50 -9.60
N VAL A 455 9.67 -19.41 -9.86
CA VAL A 455 9.57 -20.45 -10.87
C VAL A 455 10.05 -21.76 -10.26
N ASN A 456 9.29 -22.82 -10.48
CA ASN A 456 9.77 -24.20 -10.28
C ASN A 456 10.04 -24.79 -11.66
N SER A 457 11.08 -25.60 -11.79
CA SER A 457 11.42 -26.20 -13.08
C SER A 457 11.88 -27.65 -12.96
N GLN A 458 11.54 -28.47 -13.97
CA GLN A 458 12.00 -29.85 -14.07
C GLN A 458 12.37 -30.17 -15.51
N ASN A 459 13.52 -30.80 -15.70
CA ASN A 459 13.97 -31.28 -17.00
C ASN A 459 14.41 -32.73 -16.89
N SER A 460 13.94 -33.55 -17.81
CA SER A 460 14.38 -34.93 -18.00
C SER A 460 14.25 -35.31 -19.47
N GLN A 461 14.62 -36.54 -19.82
CA GLN A 461 14.38 -37.08 -21.16
C GLN A 461 12.89 -37.22 -21.52
N TYR A 462 11.96 -37.04 -20.58
CA TYR A 462 10.51 -37.19 -20.77
C TYR A 462 9.71 -35.93 -20.46
N LEU A 463 10.23 -35.03 -19.63
CA LEU A 463 9.51 -33.88 -19.09
C LEU A 463 10.37 -32.62 -19.21
N ASP A 464 9.75 -31.52 -19.65
CA ASP A 464 10.31 -30.18 -19.68
C ASP A 464 9.26 -29.21 -19.14
N LEU A 465 9.29 -29.02 -17.82
CA LEU A 465 8.25 -28.33 -17.07
C LEU A 465 8.78 -27.06 -16.42
N ASN A 466 7.92 -26.06 -16.35
CA ASN A 466 8.10 -24.88 -15.50
C ASN A 466 6.73 -24.40 -15.03
N SER A 467 6.62 -24.04 -13.76
CA SER A 467 5.45 -23.38 -13.20
C SER A 467 5.84 -22.05 -12.60
N VAL A 468 5.10 -21.01 -12.94
CA VAL A 468 5.27 -19.67 -12.36
C VAL A 468 4.38 -19.55 -11.14
N MET A 469 4.97 -19.05 -10.06
CA MET A 469 4.31 -18.79 -8.79
C MET A 469 4.44 -17.30 -8.45
N VAL A 470 3.45 -16.75 -7.76
CA VAL A 470 3.42 -15.35 -7.32
C VAL A 470 2.96 -15.25 -5.87
N ASN A 471 3.27 -14.13 -5.22
CA ASN A 471 2.74 -13.76 -3.91
C ASN A 471 2.81 -14.90 -2.87
N GLY A 472 4.01 -15.46 -2.66
CA GLY A 472 4.22 -16.48 -1.64
C GLY A 472 3.87 -17.92 -2.04
N GLY A 473 3.73 -18.21 -3.35
CA GLY A 473 3.67 -19.59 -3.87
C GLY A 473 2.44 -19.94 -4.70
N GLN A 474 1.53 -18.98 -4.95
CA GLN A 474 0.35 -19.23 -5.76
C GLN A 474 0.76 -19.52 -7.21
N LYS A 475 0.57 -20.76 -7.69
CA LYS A 475 0.80 -21.14 -9.09
C LYS A 475 -0.18 -20.41 -10.01
N VAL A 476 0.34 -19.74 -11.03
CA VAL A 476 -0.46 -18.95 -11.98
C VAL A 476 -0.33 -19.41 -13.42
N THR A 477 0.72 -20.14 -13.78
CA THR A 477 0.82 -20.78 -15.11
C THR A 477 1.81 -21.93 -15.11
N GLY A 478 1.81 -22.70 -16.20
CA GLY A 478 2.71 -23.82 -16.43
C GLY A 478 2.33 -25.07 -15.63
N CYS A 479 3.20 -26.09 -15.67
CA CYS A 479 2.98 -27.35 -14.97
C CYS A 479 3.96 -27.51 -13.82
N SER A 480 3.44 -27.95 -12.68
CA SER A 480 4.24 -28.25 -11.50
C SER A 480 5.18 -29.43 -11.80
N PRO A 481 6.46 -29.35 -11.41
CA PRO A 481 7.35 -30.50 -11.38
C PRO A 481 6.76 -31.69 -10.61
N LEU A 482 7.00 -32.92 -11.10
CA LEU A 482 6.58 -34.17 -10.43
C LEU A 482 7.50 -34.57 -9.27
N SER A 483 8.65 -33.92 -9.13
CA SER A 483 9.64 -34.14 -8.07
C SER A 483 10.32 -32.81 -7.73
N SER A 484 10.99 -32.73 -6.58
CA SER A 484 11.80 -31.59 -6.14
C SER A 484 12.97 -31.33 -7.09
N ASN A 485 12.69 -30.67 -8.21
CA ASN A 485 13.68 -30.07 -9.08
C ASN A 485 13.62 -28.55 -8.92
N GLY A 486 14.70 -27.88 -9.30
CA GLY A 486 15.04 -26.53 -8.85
C GLY A 486 13.88 -25.54 -8.73
N ASN A 487 13.91 -24.77 -7.65
CA ASN A 487 13.00 -23.68 -7.35
C ASN A 487 13.79 -22.39 -7.22
N SER A 488 13.26 -21.30 -7.75
CA SER A 488 13.72 -19.98 -7.36
C SER A 488 13.14 -19.61 -5.99
N ASN A 489 13.85 -18.76 -5.25
CA ASN A 489 13.48 -18.38 -3.87
C ASN A 489 13.49 -16.86 -3.68
N ASN A 490 12.89 -16.11 -4.62
CA ASN A 490 12.62 -14.69 -4.44
C ASN A 490 11.62 -14.51 -3.29
N ALA A 491 11.97 -13.71 -2.29
CA ALA A 491 11.07 -13.33 -1.21
C ALA A 491 10.37 -12.00 -1.53
N ALA A 492 9.18 -11.81 -0.97
CA ALA A 492 8.49 -10.53 -0.94
C ALA A 492 9.42 -9.46 -0.35
N LEU A 493 9.62 -8.35 -1.08
CA LEU A 493 10.48 -7.28 -0.60
C LEU A 493 9.69 -6.30 0.27
N PRO A 494 10.17 -6.02 1.49
CA PRO A 494 9.51 -5.12 2.42
C PRO A 494 9.24 -3.71 1.92
N ASN A 495 8.01 -3.25 2.10
CA ASN A 495 7.56 -1.92 1.66
C ASN A 495 7.95 -1.63 0.19
N GLN A 496 8.05 -2.68 -0.64
CA GLN A 496 8.25 -2.55 -2.06
C GLN A 496 7.11 -3.22 -2.82
N LYS A 497 6.88 -2.78 -4.05
CA LYS A 497 5.97 -3.42 -5.00
C LYS A 497 6.67 -3.62 -6.33
N ILE A 498 6.26 -4.64 -7.07
CA ILE A 498 6.71 -4.86 -8.45
C ILE A 498 6.07 -3.83 -9.38
N ASN A 499 6.89 -3.10 -10.16
CA ASN A 499 6.38 -2.15 -11.16
C ASN A 499 6.54 -2.63 -12.61
N VAL A 500 7.57 -3.43 -12.90
CA VAL A 500 7.83 -4.01 -14.23
C VAL A 500 8.35 -5.43 -14.07
N ILE A 501 7.98 -6.30 -15.01
CA ILE A 501 8.48 -7.67 -15.11
C ILE A 501 9.16 -7.82 -16.46
N TYR A 502 10.45 -8.12 -16.42
CA TYR A 502 11.29 -8.35 -17.57
C TYR A 502 11.35 -9.83 -17.87
N SER A 503 11.29 -10.21 -19.15
CA SER A 503 11.45 -11.59 -19.56
C SER A 503 12.93 -11.95 -19.71
N VAL A 504 13.24 -13.20 -19.43
CA VAL A 504 14.58 -13.76 -19.52
C VAL A 504 14.55 -15.02 -20.38
N GLN A 505 15.32 -15.02 -21.46
CA GLN A 505 15.45 -16.18 -22.34
C GLN A 505 16.82 -16.83 -22.22
N SER A 506 16.88 -18.14 -22.47
CA SER A 506 18.14 -18.88 -22.56
C SER A 506 18.20 -19.71 -23.84
N ASN A 507 19.38 -19.77 -24.45
CA ASN A 507 19.74 -20.68 -25.53
C ASN A 507 20.39 -21.97 -25.01
N ASP A 508 20.70 -22.04 -23.71
CA ASP A 508 21.30 -23.22 -23.11
C ASP A 508 20.27 -24.33 -22.89
N LYS A 509 20.75 -25.56 -23.03
CA LYS A 509 19.97 -26.78 -22.83
C LYS A 509 20.52 -27.55 -21.64
N PRO A 510 19.81 -27.61 -20.50
CA PRO A 510 20.20 -28.50 -19.43
C PRO A 510 20.11 -29.97 -19.87
N GLU A 511 19.15 -30.29 -20.74
CA GLU A 511 18.94 -31.61 -21.31
C GLU A 511 18.76 -31.55 -22.83
N LYS A 512 19.15 -32.60 -23.56
CA LYS A 512 19.11 -32.64 -25.04
C LYS A 512 17.73 -32.31 -25.61
N HIS A 513 16.68 -32.68 -24.89
CA HIS A 513 15.29 -32.55 -25.28
C HIS A 513 14.63 -31.26 -24.81
N ALA A 514 15.25 -30.54 -23.86
CA ALA A 514 14.72 -29.33 -23.29
C ALA A 514 14.50 -28.25 -24.39
N ASP A 515 13.36 -27.57 -24.33
CA ASP A 515 13.03 -26.52 -25.28
C ASP A 515 13.90 -25.29 -25.02
N THR A 516 14.37 -24.68 -26.09
CA THR A 516 15.16 -23.45 -26.04
C THR A 516 14.31 -22.32 -26.60
N TYR A 517 14.54 -21.10 -26.17
CA TYR A 517 13.85 -19.89 -26.67
C TYR A 517 12.39 -19.75 -26.26
N ARG A 518 11.60 -20.84 -26.18
CA ARG A 518 10.18 -20.79 -25.81
C ARG A 518 9.95 -20.82 -24.30
N LYS A 519 10.82 -21.47 -23.54
CA LYS A 519 10.76 -21.46 -22.08
C LYS A 519 11.34 -20.16 -21.53
N TRP A 520 10.53 -19.38 -20.82
CA TRP A 520 10.90 -18.05 -20.34
C TRP A 520 11.09 -18.05 -18.82
N GLY A 521 12.03 -17.21 -18.38
CA GLY A 521 12.18 -16.77 -17.00
C GLY A 521 11.78 -15.31 -16.85
N TYR A 522 11.82 -14.82 -15.62
CA TYR A 522 11.32 -13.51 -15.22
C TYR A 522 12.24 -12.85 -14.21
N MET A 523 12.38 -11.53 -14.31
CA MET A 523 13.05 -10.68 -13.33
C MET A 523 12.16 -9.46 -13.09
N SER A 524 11.83 -9.16 -11.85
CA SER A 524 11.01 -7.99 -11.51
C SER A 524 11.86 -6.82 -11.04
N SER A 525 11.47 -5.61 -11.43
CA SER A 525 11.91 -4.39 -10.75
C SER A 525 10.93 -4.01 -9.65
N HIS A 526 11.48 -3.55 -8.55
CA HIS A 526 10.74 -3.14 -7.36
C HIS A 526 11.02 -1.68 -7.05
N ILE A 527 9.97 -0.99 -6.60
CA ILE A 527 9.94 0.41 -6.17
C ILE A 527 9.30 0.51 -4.78
N PRO A 528 9.44 1.63 -4.04
CA PRO A 528 8.71 1.82 -2.79
C PRO A 528 7.20 1.61 -2.99
N TYR A 529 6.54 1.01 -2.00
CA TYR A 529 5.11 0.71 -2.07
C TYR A 529 4.26 1.96 -2.31
N ASP A 530 4.55 3.03 -1.57
CA ASP A 530 3.82 4.30 -1.63
C ASP A 530 4.21 5.18 -2.83
N LEU A 531 5.23 4.79 -3.61
CA LEU A 531 5.62 5.55 -4.80
C LEU A 531 4.54 5.45 -5.87
N VAL A 532 4.08 6.59 -6.37
CA VAL A 532 3.14 6.70 -7.49
C VAL A 532 3.72 7.58 -8.59
N PRO A 533 3.40 7.34 -9.87
CA PRO A 533 3.90 8.18 -10.97
C PRO A 533 3.53 9.66 -10.86
N GLU A 534 2.35 9.95 -10.31
CA GLU A 534 1.81 11.30 -10.16
C GLU A 534 2.57 12.10 -9.10
N ASN A 535 2.73 13.41 -9.32
CA ASN A 535 3.30 14.32 -8.31
C ASN A 535 2.17 15.13 -7.71
N VAL A 536 1.79 14.83 -6.47
CA VAL A 536 0.63 15.45 -5.82
C VAL A 536 1.09 16.26 -4.61
N ILE A 537 0.69 17.52 -4.50
CA ILE A 537 0.93 18.42 -3.36
C ILE A 537 -0.40 18.99 -2.85
N GLY A 538 -0.35 19.80 -1.79
CA GLY A 538 -1.53 20.47 -1.23
C GLY A 538 -2.42 19.54 -0.44
N ASP A 539 -1.82 18.48 0.12
CA ASP A 539 -2.46 17.49 0.97
C ASP A 539 -3.29 18.13 2.07
N ILE A 540 -4.35 17.44 2.47
CA ILE A 540 -5.31 17.93 3.43
C ILE A 540 -5.25 17.01 4.62
N ASP A 541 -5.06 17.62 5.78
CA ASP A 541 -5.08 16.90 7.04
C ASP A 541 -6.52 16.42 7.27
N PRO A 542 -6.75 15.10 7.36
CA PRO A 542 -8.10 14.54 7.44
C PRO A 542 -8.82 14.93 8.74
N ASP A 543 -8.08 15.26 9.80
CA ASP A 543 -8.62 15.59 11.12
C ASP A 543 -9.00 17.07 11.22
N THR A 544 -8.10 17.96 10.77
CA THR A 544 -8.33 19.41 10.79
C THR A 544 -9.12 19.90 9.57
N LYS A 545 -9.15 19.11 8.49
CA LYS A 545 -9.70 19.45 7.17
C LYS A 545 -9.08 20.72 6.57
N GLN A 546 -7.86 21.04 6.98
CA GLN A 546 -7.07 22.17 6.48
C GLN A 546 -5.86 21.67 5.67
N PRO A 547 -5.29 22.51 4.80
CA PRO A 547 -4.06 22.17 4.09
C PRO A 547 -2.93 21.80 5.06
N SER A 548 -2.35 20.62 4.86
CA SER A 548 -1.22 20.12 5.65
C SER A 548 0.01 21.00 5.43
N LEU A 549 0.87 21.08 6.46
CA LEU A 549 2.20 21.66 6.34
C LEU A 549 3.18 20.54 6.06
N LEU A 550 3.48 20.32 4.78
CA LEU A 550 4.30 19.22 4.30
C LEU A 550 5.40 19.73 3.35
N LEU A 551 6.56 19.09 3.40
CA LEU A 551 7.61 19.18 2.40
C LEU A 551 7.51 17.94 1.51
N LYS A 552 7.22 18.13 0.22
CA LYS A 552 7.25 17.07 -0.77
C LYS A 552 8.42 17.26 -1.75
N GLY A 553 9.27 16.25 -1.85
CA GLY A 553 10.42 16.23 -2.76
C GLY A 553 10.27 15.17 -3.84
N PHE A 554 10.09 15.61 -5.10
CA PHE A 554 9.93 14.74 -6.26
C PHE A 554 11.24 14.61 -7.05
N PRO A 555 11.73 13.38 -7.30
CA PRO A 555 12.84 13.16 -8.20
C PRO A 555 12.61 13.77 -9.57
N ALA A 556 13.62 14.44 -10.10
CA ALA A 556 13.61 15.03 -11.45
C ALA A 556 13.35 13.96 -12.52
N GLU A 557 13.71 12.70 -12.27
CA GLU A 557 13.42 11.55 -13.14
C GLU A 557 11.90 11.31 -13.37
N LYS A 558 11.03 11.85 -12.51
CA LYS A 558 9.57 11.85 -12.75
C LYS A 558 9.17 12.85 -13.85
N GLY A 559 10.05 13.77 -14.23
CA GLY A 559 9.89 14.62 -15.40
C GLY A 559 10.27 13.92 -16.71
N TYR A 560 9.98 14.56 -17.83
CA TYR A 560 10.22 14.06 -19.18
C TYR A 560 10.61 15.20 -20.13
N GLY A 561 11.18 14.86 -21.28
CA GLY A 561 11.58 15.82 -22.31
C GLY A 561 12.37 15.16 -23.43
N ASP A 562 12.69 15.94 -24.46
CA ASP A 562 13.32 15.42 -25.68
C ASP A 562 14.75 14.94 -25.43
N SER A 563 14.98 13.64 -25.63
CA SER A 563 16.30 13.00 -25.54
C SER A 563 17.03 13.29 -24.22
N ILE A 564 16.29 13.39 -23.12
CA ILE A 564 16.86 13.55 -21.78
C ILE A 564 17.49 12.24 -21.32
N ALA A 565 18.70 12.32 -20.78
CA ALA A 565 19.39 11.19 -20.18
C ALA A 565 19.17 11.19 -18.65
N TYR A 566 19.07 9.99 -18.08
CA TYR A 566 18.99 9.77 -16.64
C TYR A 566 20.24 9.02 -16.21
N VAL A 567 20.96 9.55 -15.22
CA VAL A 567 22.25 9.03 -14.77
C VAL A 567 22.16 8.51 -13.34
N SER A 568 22.82 7.40 -13.07
CA SER A 568 22.76 6.75 -11.77
C SER A 568 23.46 7.56 -10.69
N GLU A 569 22.72 7.90 -9.64
CA GLU A 569 23.19 8.55 -8.42
C GLU A 569 22.64 7.81 -7.20
N PRO A 570 23.20 6.66 -6.82
CA PRO A 570 22.59 5.77 -5.83
C PRO A 570 22.31 6.44 -4.47
N LEU A 571 23.15 7.40 -4.05
CA LEU A 571 22.96 8.19 -2.82
C LEU A 571 21.74 9.12 -2.84
N ASN A 572 21.14 9.37 -4.00
CA ASN A 572 19.98 10.24 -4.10
C ASN A 572 18.65 9.49 -3.88
N GLY A 573 18.67 8.15 -3.88
CA GLY A 573 17.45 7.34 -3.95
C GLY A 573 16.70 7.51 -5.28
N ALA A 574 17.34 8.07 -6.29
CA ALA A 574 16.79 8.32 -7.63
C ALA A 574 17.92 8.49 -8.64
N ASN A 575 17.64 8.32 -9.93
CA ASN A 575 18.57 8.79 -10.95
C ASN A 575 18.47 10.31 -11.08
N ALA A 576 19.60 10.95 -11.37
CA ALA A 576 19.60 12.37 -11.71
C ALA A 576 19.28 12.58 -13.20
N VAL A 577 18.54 13.63 -13.50
CA VAL A 577 18.32 14.08 -14.88
C VAL A 577 19.55 14.85 -15.34
N LYS A 578 20.16 14.42 -16.44
CA LYS A 578 21.23 15.16 -17.11
C LYS A 578 20.61 16.09 -18.17
N LEU A 579 20.60 17.39 -17.88
CA LEU A 579 20.25 18.44 -18.84
C LEU A 579 21.51 19.02 -19.46
N THR A 580 21.70 18.77 -20.75
CA THR A 580 22.68 19.50 -21.57
C THR A 580 22.15 20.89 -21.92
N SER A 581 23.03 21.76 -22.44
CA SER A 581 22.67 23.14 -22.82
C SER A 581 21.38 23.18 -23.66
N TYR A 582 20.45 24.04 -23.26
CA TYR A 582 19.14 24.30 -23.86
C TYR A 582 18.08 23.20 -23.74
N GLN A 583 18.38 22.02 -23.16
CA GLN A 583 17.36 21.01 -22.90
C GLN A 583 16.39 21.47 -21.81
N VAL A 584 15.11 21.09 -21.99
CA VAL A 584 14.00 21.43 -21.09
C VAL A 584 13.45 20.15 -20.47
N LEU A 585 13.43 20.09 -19.14
CA LEU A 585 12.67 19.09 -18.37
C LEU A 585 11.26 19.62 -18.12
N GLN A 586 10.24 18.81 -18.43
CA GLN A 586 8.85 19.05 -18.10
C GLN A 586 8.39 18.12 -16.98
N MET A 587 7.63 18.62 -16.01
CA MET A 587 7.06 17.84 -14.92
C MET A 587 5.64 18.34 -14.60
N GLU A 588 4.69 17.40 -14.49
CA GLU A 588 3.32 17.72 -14.06
C GLU A 588 3.21 17.56 -12.54
N VAL A 589 2.57 18.52 -11.89
CA VAL A 589 2.26 18.52 -10.46
C VAL A 589 0.77 18.81 -10.29
N THR A 590 0.08 18.06 -9.44
CA THR A 590 -1.32 18.34 -9.08
C THR A 590 -1.35 18.89 -7.66
N ASN A 591 -1.71 20.16 -7.52
CA ASN A 591 -1.94 20.80 -6.23
C ASN A 591 -3.40 20.66 -5.82
N GLN A 592 -3.66 19.94 -4.73
CA GLN A 592 -5.02 19.66 -4.26
C GLN A 592 -5.69 20.88 -3.61
N THR A 593 -4.92 21.76 -2.96
CA THR A 593 -5.43 22.96 -2.30
C THR A 593 -4.57 24.18 -2.61
N THR A 594 -5.22 25.33 -2.80
CA THR A 594 -4.49 26.59 -2.98
C THR A 594 -3.69 26.88 -1.72
N GLN A 595 -2.37 26.94 -1.85
CA GLN A 595 -1.44 27.12 -0.74
C GLN A 595 -0.17 27.82 -1.22
N LYS A 596 0.53 28.48 -0.29
CA LYS A 596 1.85 29.05 -0.54
C LYS A 596 2.95 28.03 -0.33
N TYR A 597 3.95 28.07 -1.21
CA TYR A 597 5.10 27.20 -1.17
C TYR A 597 6.40 27.98 -1.29
N ARG A 598 7.43 27.53 -0.58
CA ARG A 598 8.82 27.74 -1.01
C ARG A 598 9.20 26.59 -1.92
N ILE A 599 9.75 26.88 -3.10
CA ILE A 599 10.21 25.86 -4.05
C ILE A 599 11.72 25.87 -4.12
N ARG A 600 12.33 24.68 -4.02
CA ARG A 600 13.77 24.49 -4.10
C ARG A 600 14.13 23.40 -5.08
N ILE A 601 15.37 23.41 -5.53
CA ILE A 601 15.93 22.37 -6.39
C ILE A 601 17.24 21.87 -5.81
N ARG A 602 17.43 20.55 -5.84
CA ARG A 602 18.70 19.90 -5.52
C ARG A 602 19.39 19.51 -6.83
N TYR A 603 20.59 20.00 -7.05
CA TYR A 603 21.30 19.84 -8.31
C TYR A 603 22.81 19.74 -8.10
N ALA A 604 23.51 19.22 -9.12
CA ALA A 604 24.97 19.23 -9.24
C ALA A 604 25.38 19.71 -10.64
N THR A 605 26.63 20.13 -10.79
CA THR A 605 27.22 20.57 -12.07
C THR A 605 28.51 19.82 -12.35
N GLY A 606 28.79 19.64 -13.64
CA GLY A 606 30.10 19.14 -14.07
C GLY A 606 31.22 20.03 -13.54
N GLY A 607 32.16 19.44 -12.79
CA GLY A 607 33.31 20.13 -12.23
C GLY A 607 32.97 21.19 -11.17
N ASP A 608 31.80 21.10 -10.52
CA ASP A 608 31.34 22.04 -9.47
C ASP A 608 31.26 23.52 -9.94
N THR A 609 31.03 23.71 -11.24
CA THR A 609 30.94 25.02 -11.90
C THR A 609 29.62 25.74 -11.60
N ALA A 610 29.54 27.03 -11.97
CA ALA A 610 28.29 27.78 -11.90
C ALA A 610 27.26 27.25 -12.90
N ALA A 611 25.97 27.30 -12.54
CA ALA A 611 24.86 26.89 -13.39
C ALA A 611 23.84 28.02 -13.57
N SER A 612 23.04 27.93 -14.62
CA SER A 612 21.92 28.83 -14.84
C SER A 612 20.77 28.07 -15.47
N ILE A 613 19.55 28.36 -15.02
CA ILE A 613 18.34 27.75 -15.56
C ILE A 613 17.30 28.80 -15.92
N TRP A 614 16.36 28.42 -16.78
CA TRP A 614 15.07 29.08 -16.93
C TRP A 614 14.02 28.23 -16.21
N PHE A 615 13.25 28.83 -15.29
CA PHE A 615 12.24 28.17 -14.49
C PHE A 615 10.87 28.78 -14.77
N HIS A 616 9.93 27.94 -15.22
CA HIS A 616 8.60 28.37 -15.63
C HIS A 616 7.55 27.42 -15.04
N ILE A 617 6.57 27.96 -14.33
CA ILE A 617 5.39 27.23 -13.87
C ILE A 617 4.17 27.80 -14.59
N ILE A 618 3.44 26.92 -15.26
CA ILE A 618 2.17 27.22 -15.92
C ILE A 618 1.05 26.69 -15.01
N GLY A 619 0.10 27.56 -14.70
CA GLY A 619 -1.07 27.22 -13.88
C GLY A 619 -2.15 26.46 -14.65
N PRO A 620 -3.19 25.97 -13.94
CA PRO A 620 -4.25 25.14 -14.53
C PRO A 620 -5.05 25.87 -15.62
N SER A 621 -5.12 27.20 -15.58
CA SER A 621 -5.80 28.02 -16.61
C SER A 621 -4.87 28.42 -17.77
N GLY A 622 -3.65 27.86 -17.82
CA GLY A 622 -2.64 28.17 -18.83
C GLY A 622 -1.89 29.49 -18.60
N ASN A 623 -2.08 30.14 -17.45
CA ASN A 623 -1.41 31.38 -17.07
C ASN A 623 -0.01 31.12 -16.50
N ASP A 624 0.92 32.03 -16.74
CA ASP A 624 2.25 31.98 -16.13
C ASP A 624 2.14 32.33 -14.63
N LEU A 625 2.47 31.37 -13.75
CA LEU A 625 2.59 31.59 -12.31
C LEU A 625 3.98 32.14 -11.94
N THR A 626 5.01 31.69 -12.66
CA THR A 626 6.37 32.26 -12.62
C THR A 626 7.08 31.90 -13.92
N ASN A 627 7.98 32.75 -14.39
CA ASN A 627 8.69 32.59 -15.67
C ASN A 627 10.01 33.40 -15.63
N GLU A 628 11.04 32.85 -14.99
CA GLU A 628 12.24 33.59 -14.59
C GLU A 628 13.55 32.81 -14.80
N GLY A 629 14.65 33.54 -14.94
CA GLY A 629 16.00 32.98 -15.01
C GLY A 629 16.66 32.93 -13.62
N HIS A 630 17.25 31.79 -13.26
CA HIS A 630 18.01 31.62 -12.02
C HIS A 630 19.48 31.37 -12.30
N ASN A 631 20.36 32.05 -11.57
CA ASN A 631 21.81 31.86 -11.63
C ASN A 631 22.31 31.25 -10.32
N PHE A 632 23.01 30.14 -10.42
CA PHE A 632 23.59 29.43 -9.28
C PHE A 632 25.11 29.62 -9.25
N SER A 633 25.63 29.97 -8.07
CA SER A 633 27.07 30.11 -7.87
C SER A 633 27.77 28.75 -7.87
N SER A 634 29.02 28.72 -8.34
CA SER A 634 29.88 27.53 -8.25
C SER A 634 29.98 27.02 -6.81
N VAL A 635 30.04 25.70 -6.64
CA VAL A 635 30.14 25.08 -5.31
C VAL A 635 31.57 25.28 -4.80
N SER A 636 31.74 26.19 -3.84
CA SER A 636 33.00 26.35 -3.12
C SER A 636 33.01 25.47 -1.87
N SER A 637 34.19 25.20 -1.31
CA SER A 637 34.34 24.55 0.01
C SER A 637 33.66 25.32 1.16
N ARG A 638 33.14 26.54 0.92
CA ARG A 638 32.33 27.30 1.87
C ARG A 638 30.84 26.92 1.86
N ASN A 639 30.37 26.17 0.86
CA ASN A 639 29.01 25.61 0.90
C ASN A 639 28.98 24.61 2.05
N LYS A 640 28.27 24.97 3.13
CA LYS A 640 28.39 24.21 4.39
C LYS A 640 27.85 22.79 4.27
N MET A 641 26.87 22.58 3.38
CA MET A 641 26.21 21.29 3.17
C MET A 641 26.12 20.93 1.68
N PHE A 642 26.69 19.78 1.32
CA PHE A 642 26.54 19.14 0.00
C PHE A 642 26.62 17.61 0.17
N VAL A 643 26.21 16.86 -0.86
CA VAL A 643 26.48 15.41 -0.95
C VAL A 643 27.26 15.13 -2.22
N GLN A 644 28.34 14.38 -2.10
CA GLN A 644 29.16 14.00 -3.25
C GLN A 644 28.46 12.89 -4.05
N GLY A 645 28.01 13.20 -5.25
CA GLY A 645 27.56 12.21 -6.24
C GLY A 645 28.66 11.87 -7.25
N ASN A 646 28.33 11.00 -8.20
CA ASN A 646 29.23 10.62 -9.29
C ASN A 646 29.45 11.74 -10.30
N ASN A 647 28.44 12.60 -10.48
CA ASN A 647 28.46 13.68 -11.48
C ASN A 647 28.76 15.07 -10.90
N GLY A 648 28.89 15.21 -9.58
CA GLY A 648 29.25 16.46 -8.90
C GLY A 648 28.74 16.56 -7.48
N LYS A 649 28.92 17.72 -6.85
CA LYS A 649 28.40 18.01 -5.50
C LYS A 649 26.94 18.46 -5.56
N TYR A 650 26.03 17.66 -5.02
CA TYR A 650 24.61 17.98 -4.93
C TYR A 650 24.35 18.98 -3.81
N VAL A 651 23.78 20.13 -4.17
CA VAL A 651 23.44 21.25 -3.28
C VAL A 651 22.02 21.72 -3.52
N LEU A 652 21.44 22.40 -2.52
CA LEU A 652 20.12 23.02 -2.62
C LEU A 652 20.22 24.47 -3.11
N ASN A 653 19.27 24.89 -3.92
CA ASN A 653 19.02 26.29 -4.23
C ASN A 653 17.52 26.61 -4.18
N ILE A 654 17.18 27.80 -3.70
CA ILE A 654 15.80 28.27 -3.62
C ILE A 654 15.45 28.91 -4.96
N LEU A 655 14.43 28.37 -5.63
CA LEU A 655 13.88 28.94 -6.86
C LEU A 655 12.88 30.04 -6.53
N THR A 656 12.00 29.81 -5.55
CA THR A 656 11.09 30.84 -5.03
C THR A 656 10.93 30.69 -3.53
N ASP A 657 11.04 31.82 -2.82
CA ASP A 657 10.85 31.87 -1.36
C ASP A 657 9.38 31.78 -0.96
N SER A 658 8.47 32.22 -1.82
CA SER A 658 7.02 32.19 -1.60
C SER A 658 6.29 32.38 -2.92
N ILE A 659 5.61 31.35 -3.38
CA ILE A 659 4.66 31.39 -4.50
C ILE A 659 3.34 30.77 -4.05
N GLU A 660 2.22 31.38 -4.40
CA GLU A 660 0.90 30.78 -4.19
C GLU A 660 0.56 29.94 -5.41
N LEU A 661 0.43 28.63 -5.21
CA LEU A 661 0.01 27.72 -6.27
C LEU A 661 -1.51 27.53 -6.15
N PRO A 662 -2.28 27.78 -7.23
CA PRO A 662 -3.71 27.50 -7.22
C PRO A 662 -3.97 26.00 -7.19
N SER A 663 -5.19 25.61 -6.85
CA SER A 663 -5.68 24.24 -6.99
C SER A 663 -5.71 23.79 -8.45
N GLY A 664 -5.23 22.58 -8.72
CA GLY A 664 -5.29 21.92 -10.02
C GLY A 664 -3.94 21.45 -10.51
N GLN A 665 -3.86 21.14 -11.81
CA GLN A 665 -2.62 20.73 -12.45
C GLN A 665 -1.73 21.96 -12.77
N GLN A 666 -0.46 21.86 -12.44
CA GLN A 666 0.61 22.78 -12.83
C GLN A 666 1.60 22.04 -13.71
N THR A 667 2.08 22.72 -14.75
CA THR A 667 3.19 22.23 -15.57
C THR A 667 4.44 23.02 -15.22
N ILE A 668 5.51 22.30 -14.90
CA ILE A 668 6.81 22.88 -14.52
C ILE A 668 7.81 22.62 -15.63
N LEU A 669 8.48 23.67 -16.08
CA LEU A 669 9.52 23.62 -17.10
C LEU A 669 10.84 24.12 -16.50
N ILE A 670 11.89 23.31 -16.61
CA ILE A 670 13.25 23.65 -16.18
C ILE A 670 14.17 23.52 -17.39
N GLN A 671 14.69 24.63 -17.89
CA GLN A 671 15.64 24.65 -18.99
C GLN A 671 17.05 24.90 -18.49
N ASN A 672 18.05 24.12 -18.92
CA ASN A 672 19.45 24.48 -18.72
C ASN A 672 19.84 25.60 -19.68
N THR A 673 20.21 26.78 -19.18
CA THR A 673 20.66 27.93 -20.01
C THR A 673 22.17 28.08 -20.04
N ASN A 674 22.91 27.16 -19.40
CA ASN A 674 24.36 27.13 -19.36
C ASN A 674 24.93 26.12 -20.38
N SER A 675 26.17 26.36 -20.80
CA SER A 675 26.95 25.43 -21.63
C SER A 675 27.33 24.12 -20.93
N GLN A 676 27.42 24.12 -19.59
CA GLN A 676 27.81 22.95 -18.80
C GLN A 676 26.63 22.03 -18.52
N ASP A 677 26.91 20.73 -18.41
CA ASP A 677 25.92 19.73 -18.03
C ASP A 677 25.41 20.00 -16.60
N LEU A 678 24.08 20.02 -16.47
CA LEU A 678 23.36 20.19 -15.22
C LEU A 678 22.72 18.85 -14.82
N PHE A 679 22.93 18.44 -13.57
CA PHE A 679 22.40 17.20 -13.03
C PHE A 679 21.35 17.51 -11.97
N LEU A 680 20.08 17.28 -12.28
CA LEU A 680 18.97 17.55 -11.38
C LEU A 680 18.63 16.30 -10.58
N ASP A 681 18.62 16.40 -9.26
CA ASP A 681 18.16 15.32 -8.38
C ASP A 681 16.66 15.41 -8.13
N ARG A 682 16.20 16.49 -7.50
CA ARG A 682 14.80 16.65 -7.10
C ARG A 682 14.37 18.11 -7.01
N ILE A 683 13.07 18.32 -7.16
CA ILE A 683 12.38 19.57 -6.83
C ILE A 683 11.62 19.38 -5.51
N GLU A 684 11.67 20.36 -4.63
CA GLU A 684 11.04 20.32 -3.31
C GLU A 684 10.04 21.46 -3.15
N PHE A 685 8.82 21.12 -2.72
CA PHE A 685 7.74 22.03 -2.36
C PHE A 685 7.61 22.04 -0.85
N ILE A 686 7.88 23.17 -0.21
CA ILE A 686 7.71 23.36 1.23
C ILE A 686 6.46 24.18 1.45
N SER A 687 5.40 23.57 1.98
CA SER A 687 4.18 24.28 2.37
C SER A 687 4.47 25.36 3.40
N LEU A 688 3.94 26.55 3.18
CA LEU A 688 4.03 27.69 4.08
C LEU A 688 2.70 27.90 4.80
N PRO A 689 2.69 28.28 6.10
CA PRO A 689 1.46 28.56 6.81
C PRO A 689 0.69 29.71 6.16
N SER A 690 -0.59 29.47 5.89
CA SER A 690 -1.49 30.46 5.29
C SER A 690 -1.67 31.65 6.22
N THR A 691 -1.33 32.87 5.77
CA THR A 691 -1.59 34.11 6.51
C THR A 691 -2.88 34.82 6.05
N SER A 692 -3.66 34.20 5.17
CA SER A 692 -4.86 34.81 4.62
C SER A 692 -5.96 34.86 5.68
N THR A 693 -6.08 35.99 6.39
CA THR A 693 -7.39 36.45 6.84
C THR A 693 -8.28 36.53 5.60
N PRO A 694 -9.43 35.83 5.54
CA PRO A 694 -10.36 35.99 4.44
C PRO A 694 -10.67 37.47 4.31
N THR A 695 -10.43 38.05 3.13
CA THR A 695 -10.82 39.42 2.81
C THR A 695 -12.34 39.49 2.95
N SER A 696 -12.83 39.91 4.12
CA SER A 696 -14.26 40.04 4.34
C SER A 696 -14.73 41.25 3.54
N THR A 697 -15.33 41.01 2.37
CA THR A 697 -16.15 42.04 1.72
C THR A 697 -17.25 42.42 2.71
N ASN A 698 -17.30 43.70 3.08
CA ASN A 698 -18.29 44.24 4.02
C ASN A 698 -19.19 45.23 3.30
N PHE A 699 -20.39 44.81 2.93
CA PHE A 699 -21.44 45.67 2.40
C PHE A 699 -21.98 46.58 3.51
N VAL A 700 -21.89 47.89 3.28
CA VAL A 700 -22.36 48.94 4.20
C VAL A 700 -23.48 49.80 3.60
N GLU A 701 -23.80 49.62 2.32
CA GLU A 701 -24.80 50.42 1.62
C GLU A 701 -26.22 49.84 1.80
N PRO A 702 -27.24 50.66 2.11
CA PRO A 702 -28.62 50.20 2.25
C PRO A 702 -29.18 49.50 1.00
N GLU A 703 -28.72 49.88 -0.20
CA GLU A 703 -29.11 49.22 -1.45
C GLU A 703 -28.65 47.75 -1.48
N SER A 704 -27.44 47.47 -1.02
CA SER A 704 -26.94 46.09 -0.90
C SER A 704 -27.79 45.26 0.06
N LEU A 705 -28.21 45.85 1.18
CA LEU A 705 -29.12 45.19 2.12
C LEU A 705 -30.47 44.87 1.45
N GLU A 706 -31.07 45.81 0.73
CA GLU A 706 -32.35 45.60 0.03
C GLU A 706 -32.27 44.48 -1.02
N LYS A 707 -31.20 44.46 -1.83
CA LYS A 707 -30.94 43.39 -2.81
C LYS A 707 -30.81 42.02 -2.15
N ILE A 708 -30.14 41.94 -1.00
CA ILE A 708 -29.96 40.69 -0.26
C ILE A 708 -31.26 40.25 0.41
N ILE A 709 -32.06 41.18 0.97
CA ILE A 709 -33.41 40.89 1.49
C ILE A 709 -34.28 40.25 0.41
N ASN A 710 -34.28 40.81 -0.80
CA ASN A 710 -35.05 40.28 -1.92
C ASN A 710 -34.60 38.86 -2.30
N GLN A 711 -33.28 38.61 -2.39
CA GLN A 711 -32.74 37.27 -2.65
C GLN A 711 -33.09 36.25 -1.56
N VAL A 712 -33.07 36.65 -0.29
CA VAL A 712 -33.48 35.78 0.83
C VAL A 712 -34.96 35.44 0.75
N ASN A 713 -35.82 36.42 0.44
CA ASN A 713 -37.26 36.18 0.27
C ASN A 713 -37.57 35.26 -0.92
N GLN A 714 -36.80 35.38 -2.02
CA GLN A 714 -36.92 34.52 -3.20
C GLN A 714 -36.57 33.04 -2.93
N LEU A 715 -35.90 32.71 -1.82
CA LEU A 715 -35.62 31.31 -1.45
C LEU A 715 -36.90 30.53 -1.12
N PHE A 716 -37.99 31.22 -0.77
CA PHE A 716 -39.22 30.62 -0.27
C PHE A 716 -40.37 30.74 -1.27
N SER A 717 -41.28 29.76 -1.26
CA SER A 717 -42.47 29.77 -2.12
C SER A 717 -43.53 30.78 -1.67
N SER A 718 -43.52 31.16 -0.39
CA SER A 718 -44.50 32.05 0.22
C SER A 718 -43.94 32.81 1.43
N SER A 719 -44.68 33.82 1.88
CA SER A 719 -44.30 34.67 3.02
C SER A 719 -44.29 33.94 4.38
N SER A 720 -44.83 32.72 4.49
CA SER A 720 -44.71 31.93 5.72
C SER A 720 -43.32 31.33 5.91
N GLN A 721 -42.50 31.31 4.85
CA GLN A 721 -41.12 30.80 4.86
C GLN A 721 -41.00 29.32 5.29
N THR A 722 -42.09 28.55 5.18
CA THR A 722 -42.16 27.14 5.58
C THR A 722 -41.78 26.16 4.47
N GLU A 723 -41.64 26.64 3.24
CA GLU A 723 -41.35 25.82 2.06
C GLU A 723 -40.44 26.59 1.09
N LEU A 724 -39.50 25.88 0.46
CA LEU A 724 -38.59 26.44 -0.54
C LEU A 724 -39.29 26.62 -1.88
N ALA A 725 -38.90 27.64 -2.64
CA ALA A 725 -39.31 27.73 -4.04
C ALA A 725 -38.76 26.53 -4.85
N HIS A 726 -39.56 26.01 -5.77
CA HIS A 726 -39.26 24.77 -6.50
C HIS A 726 -37.93 24.82 -7.28
N THR A 727 -37.59 26.00 -7.83
CA THR A 727 -36.37 26.25 -8.60
C THR A 727 -35.11 26.45 -7.75
N VAL A 728 -35.24 26.59 -6.42
CA VAL A 728 -34.09 26.85 -5.54
C VAL A 728 -33.31 25.56 -5.36
N SER A 729 -32.02 25.58 -5.70
CA SER A 729 -31.04 24.54 -5.40
C SER A 729 -30.33 24.82 -4.06
N ASP A 730 -29.73 23.79 -3.49
CA ASP A 730 -28.94 23.90 -2.26
C ASP A 730 -27.73 24.82 -2.44
N TYR A 731 -27.09 24.76 -3.61
CA TYR A 731 -26.03 25.71 -3.98
C TYR A 731 -26.52 27.16 -3.96
N LYS A 732 -27.73 27.45 -4.48
CA LYS A 732 -28.30 28.81 -4.43
C LYS A 732 -28.47 29.33 -3.00
N ILE A 733 -28.87 28.45 -2.08
CA ILE A 733 -28.99 28.80 -0.66
C ILE A 733 -27.61 29.19 -0.10
N ASP A 734 -26.57 28.42 -0.42
CA ASP A 734 -25.21 28.70 0.02
C ASP A 734 -24.66 30.00 -0.58
N GLN A 735 -24.96 30.30 -1.84
CA GLN A 735 -24.65 31.58 -2.47
C GLN A 735 -25.28 32.77 -1.72
N VAL A 736 -26.56 32.67 -1.38
CA VAL A 736 -27.26 33.71 -0.60
C VAL A 736 -26.68 33.80 0.82
N VAL A 737 -26.30 32.67 1.44
CA VAL A 737 -25.59 32.66 2.73
C VAL A 737 -24.30 33.47 2.67
N LEU A 738 -23.50 33.31 1.62
CA LEU A 738 -22.22 34.03 1.47
C LEU A 738 -22.46 35.54 1.39
N LYS A 739 -23.49 35.97 0.64
CA LYS A 739 -23.89 37.39 0.54
C LYS A 739 -24.39 37.97 1.86
N VAL A 740 -25.19 37.21 2.62
CA VAL A 740 -25.62 37.63 3.98
C VAL A 740 -24.43 37.77 4.92
N ASN A 741 -23.42 36.89 4.83
CA ASN A 741 -22.22 37.00 5.68
C ASN A 741 -21.38 38.24 5.38
N ALA A 742 -21.40 38.70 4.13
CA ALA A 742 -20.72 39.89 3.68
C ALA A 742 -21.43 41.20 4.11
N LEU A 743 -22.58 41.15 4.80
CA LEU A 743 -23.15 42.36 5.43
C LEU A 743 -22.29 42.79 6.62
N SER A 744 -22.01 44.09 6.73
CA SER A 744 -21.25 44.65 7.86
C SER A 744 -21.98 44.44 9.20
N ASP A 745 -21.27 43.91 10.20
CA ASP A 745 -21.80 43.73 11.55
C ASP A 745 -22.05 45.08 12.25
N ASP A 746 -21.24 46.10 11.94
CA ASP A 746 -21.33 47.43 12.54
C ASP A 746 -22.55 48.23 12.05
N VAL A 747 -22.95 48.01 10.79
CA VAL A 747 -24.04 48.78 10.14
C VAL A 747 -25.35 47.98 10.12
N PHE A 748 -25.30 46.69 9.82
CA PHE A 748 -26.46 45.83 9.58
C PHE A 748 -26.52 44.62 10.51
N GLY A 749 -25.87 44.66 11.68
CA GLY A 749 -25.77 43.49 12.56
C GLY A 749 -27.13 42.90 12.98
N VAL A 750 -28.17 43.72 13.15
CA VAL A 750 -29.53 43.26 13.50
C VAL A 750 -30.18 42.55 12.31
N GLU A 751 -30.13 43.17 11.14
CA GLU A 751 -30.69 42.69 9.88
C GLU A 751 -29.97 41.43 9.41
N LYS A 752 -28.64 41.42 9.46
CA LYS A 752 -27.80 40.25 9.16
C LYS A 752 -28.18 39.06 10.01
N LYS A 753 -28.38 39.25 11.33
CA LYS A 753 -28.81 38.19 12.23
C LYS A 753 -30.22 37.68 11.90
N ALA A 754 -31.14 38.56 11.51
CA ALA A 754 -32.49 38.18 11.09
C ALA A 754 -32.46 37.39 9.76
N LEU A 755 -31.77 37.90 8.74
CA LEU A 755 -31.58 37.24 7.46
C LEU A 755 -30.87 35.90 7.63
N ARG A 756 -29.87 35.81 8.50
CA ARG A 756 -29.16 34.57 8.77
C ARG A 756 -30.08 33.48 9.31
N LYS A 757 -31.06 33.82 10.17
CA LYS A 757 -32.07 32.86 10.62
C LYS A 757 -32.91 32.32 9.47
N LEU A 758 -33.31 33.19 8.54
CA LEU A 758 -34.08 32.79 7.36
C LEU A 758 -33.26 31.87 6.45
N VAL A 759 -32.01 32.21 6.13
CA VAL A 759 -31.21 31.36 5.26
C VAL A 759 -30.83 30.03 5.94
N ASN A 760 -30.63 30.02 7.27
CA ASN A 760 -30.49 28.77 8.02
C ASN A 760 -31.74 27.90 7.93
N GLN A 761 -32.94 28.49 8.02
CA GLN A 761 -34.21 27.79 7.83
C GLN A 761 -34.36 27.25 6.41
N ALA A 762 -33.98 28.04 5.39
CA ALA A 762 -33.92 27.58 4.01
C ALA A 762 -33.00 26.36 3.85
N LYS A 763 -31.80 26.39 4.45
CA LYS A 763 -30.86 25.25 4.45
C LYS A 763 -31.43 24.03 5.17
N GLN A 764 -32.15 24.21 6.28
CA GLN A 764 -32.83 23.10 6.97
C GLN A 764 -33.92 22.46 6.09
N LEU A 765 -34.71 23.27 5.39
CA LEU A 765 -35.71 22.78 4.43
C LEU A 765 -35.05 22.05 3.25
N SER A 766 -33.91 22.56 2.76
CA SER A 766 -33.11 21.93 1.70
C SER A 766 -32.63 20.54 2.13
N LYS A 767 -32.08 20.43 3.34
CA LYS A 767 -31.66 19.15 3.92
C LYS A 767 -32.84 18.19 4.13
N ALA A 768 -34.00 18.71 4.52
CA ALA A 768 -35.18 17.88 4.77
C ALA A 768 -35.80 17.29 3.48
N ARG A 769 -35.71 18.01 2.35
CA ARG A 769 -36.21 17.51 1.04
C ARG A 769 -35.20 16.64 0.29
N ASN A 770 -33.91 16.75 0.62
CA ASN A 770 -32.85 15.99 -0.01
C ASN A 770 -32.88 14.55 0.51
N VAL A 771 -33.01 13.56 -0.38
CA VAL A 771 -33.01 12.15 0.02
C VAL A 771 -31.60 11.63 0.26
N LEU A 772 -30.57 12.32 -0.24
CA LEU A 772 -29.17 12.07 0.13
C LEU A 772 -28.96 12.37 1.61
N VAL A 773 -28.21 11.52 2.28
CA VAL A 773 -27.75 11.79 3.64
C VAL A 773 -26.40 12.48 3.56
N GLY A 774 -26.34 13.72 4.05
CA GLY A 774 -25.10 14.50 4.01
C GLY A 774 -24.70 14.94 2.61
N GLY A 775 -25.64 15.44 1.79
CA GLY A 775 -25.35 15.98 0.46
C GLY A 775 -24.42 17.21 0.45
N ASN A 776 -24.16 17.81 1.61
CA ASN A 776 -23.15 18.84 1.83
C ASN A 776 -21.94 18.33 2.63
N PHE A 777 -21.78 17.00 2.70
CA PHE A 777 -20.69 16.32 3.40
C PHE A 777 -20.59 16.60 4.91
N GLU A 778 -21.65 17.12 5.54
CA GLU A 778 -21.69 17.36 7.00
C GLU A 778 -21.75 16.07 7.83
N LYS A 779 -22.07 14.95 7.19
CA LYS A 779 -22.17 13.59 7.76
C LYS A 779 -21.43 12.60 6.86
N GLY A 780 -20.17 12.89 6.53
CA GLY A 780 -19.43 12.15 5.52
C GLY A 780 -19.32 10.63 5.71
N HIS A 781 -19.51 10.10 6.93
CA HIS A 781 -19.55 8.66 7.19
C HIS A 781 -20.70 7.93 6.50
N GLU A 782 -21.72 8.66 6.03
CA GLU A 782 -22.86 8.14 5.27
C GLU A 782 -22.53 7.97 3.77
N TRP A 783 -21.38 8.47 3.33
CA TRP A 783 -20.84 8.21 2.00
C TRP A 783 -19.85 7.05 2.05
N ALA A 784 -19.97 6.12 1.11
CA ALA A 784 -18.92 5.16 0.86
C ALA A 784 -17.80 5.85 0.07
N LEU A 785 -16.82 6.38 0.80
CA LEU A 785 -15.62 7.01 0.25
C LEU A 785 -14.54 5.95 -0.02
N SER A 786 -13.77 6.17 -1.09
CA SER A 786 -12.49 5.48 -1.30
C SER A 786 -11.44 5.92 -0.29
N ARG A 787 -10.35 5.14 -0.16
CA ARG A 787 -9.28 5.33 0.84
C ARG A 787 -8.74 6.76 0.92
N GLU A 788 -8.46 7.37 -0.23
CA GLU A 788 -7.84 8.70 -0.33
C GLU A 788 -8.85 9.85 -0.52
N ALA A 789 -10.15 9.55 -0.63
CA ALA A 789 -11.16 10.60 -0.78
C ALA A 789 -11.38 11.32 0.55
N THR A 790 -11.28 12.64 0.55
CA THR A 790 -11.29 13.45 1.78
C THR A 790 -12.33 14.56 1.73
N MET A 791 -12.77 15.00 2.91
CA MET A 791 -13.63 16.17 3.06
C MET A 791 -12.80 17.37 3.51
N VAL A 792 -13.01 18.49 2.85
CA VAL A 792 -12.20 19.69 3.01
C VAL A 792 -13.06 20.84 3.48
N ALA A 793 -12.64 21.50 4.56
CA ALA A 793 -13.38 22.62 5.11
C ALA A 793 -13.01 23.92 4.41
N ASN A 794 -14.03 24.73 4.12
CA ASN A 794 -13.91 26.07 3.52
C ASN A 794 -13.35 26.08 2.09
N HIS A 795 -14.12 26.63 1.17
CA HIS A 795 -13.70 26.95 -0.19
C HIS A 795 -14.41 28.23 -0.60
N GLU A 796 -13.84 29.03 -1.52
CA GLU A 796 -14.44 30.31 -1.92
C GLU A 796 -15.83 30.13 -2.58
N LEU A 797 -16.02 28.98 -3.25
CA LEU A 797 -17.27 28.58 -3.90
C LEU A 797 -18.24 27.78 -3.02
N PHE A 798 -17.78 27.20 -1.91
CA PHE A 798 -18.60 26.29 -1.09
C PHE A 798 -18.81 26.82 0.32
N LYS A 799 -20.05 26.73 0.81
CA LYS A 799 -20.33 26.99 2.22
C LYS A 799 -20.28 25.70 3.04
N GLY A 800 -19.16 25.50 3.73
CA GLY A 800 -18.94 24.34 4.60
C GLY A 800 -17.91 23.41 3.98
N ASP A 801 -18.14 22.11 4.16
CA ASP A 801 -17.24 21.08 3.66
C ASP A 801 -17.55 20.75 2.20
N HIS A 802 -16.53 20.33 1.46
CA HIS A 802 -16.66 19.77 0.12
C HIS A 802 -15.85 18.50 0.00
N LEU A 803 -16.24 17.65 -0.94
CA LEU A 803 -15.52 16.43 -1.28
C LEU A 803 -14.36 16.78 -2.21
N LEU A 804 -13.17 16.29 -1.85
CA LEU A 804 -12.02 16.19 -2.72
C LEU A 804 -11.83 14.72 -3.12
N LEU A 805 -11.94 14.45 -4.41
CA LEU A 805 -11.51 13.19 -5.01
C LEU A 805 -10.13 13.40 -5.62
N PRO A 806 -9.05 12.88 -5.03
CA PRO A 806 -7.70 13.06 -5.55
C PRO A 806 -7.42 12.16 -6.76
N PRO A 807 -6.26 12.35 -7.42
CA PRO A 807 -5.69 11.40 -8.37
C PRO A 807 -5.75 9.93 -7.90
N PRO A 808 -6.39 9.02 -8.65
CA PRO A 808 -6.43 7.60 -8.31
C PRO A 808 -5.07 6.95 -8.56
N THR A 809 -4.56 6.23 -7.56
CA THR A 809 -3.24 5.59 -7.53
C THR A 809 -3.37 4.07 -7.77
N LEU A 810 -2.82 3.24 -6.87
CA LEU A 810 -3.18 1.84 -6.73
C LEU A 810 -4.62 1.70 -6.19
N TYR A 811 -5.10 2.71 -5.46
CA TYR A 811 -6.45 2.77 -4.94
C TYR A 811 -7.33 3.67 -5.80
N PRO A 812 -8.58 3.26 -6.09
CA PRO A 812 -9.51 4.08 -6.84
C PRO A 812 -9.91 5.32 -6.03
N SER A 813 -10.42 6.34 -6.72
CA SER A 813 -10.86 7.61 -6.11
C SER A 813 -12.33 7.82 -6.42
N TYR A 814 -13.20 7.64 -5.43
CA TYR A 814 -14.64 7.68 -5.61
C TYR A 814 -15.41 8.08 -4.33
N ALA A 815 -16.65 8.50 -4.53
CA ALA A 815 -17.69 8.62 -3.51
C ALA A 815 -19.00 8.00 -4.02
N TYR A 816 -19.68 7.26 -3.16
CA TYR A 816 -20.89 6.53 -3.51
C TYR A 816 -21.95 6.58 -2.41
N GLN A 817 -23.22 6.72 -2.78
CA GLN A 817 -24.36 6.57 -1.87
C GLN A 817 -25.54 5.91 -2.60
N LYS A 818 -26.22 4.99 -1.91
CA LYS A 818 -27.48 4.37 -2.36
C LYS A 818 -28.64 4.93 -1.55
N ILE A 819 -29.68 5.37 -2.23
CA ILE A 819 -30.94 5.82 -1.64
C ILE A 819 -31.90 4.66 -1.56
N ASP A 820 -32.38 4.33 -0.35
CA ASP A 820 -33.35 3.27 -0.14
C ASP A 820 -34.74 3.59 -0.71
N GLU A 821 -35.44 2.54 -1.15
CA GLU A 821 -36.84 2.60 -1.61
C GLU A 821 -37.77 3.26 -0.58
N SER A 822 -37.49 3.09 0.72
CA SER A 822 -38.30 3.66 1.80
C SER A 822 -38.32 5.19 1.81
N LYS A 823 -37.34 5.84 1.17
CA LYS A 823 -37.26 7.30 1.02
C LYS A 823 -37.82 7.80 -0.31
N LEU A 824 -38.24 6.89 -1.20
CA LEU A 824 -38.70 7.22 -2.54
C LEU A 824 -40.23 7.11 -2.65
N LYS A 825 -40.81 7.86 -3.59
CA LYS A 825 -42.22 7.80 -3.94
C LYS A 825 -42.43 7.13 -5.28
N SER A 826 -43.45 6.28 -5.34
CA SER A 826 -43.89 5.62 -6.56
C SER A 826 -44.28 6.64 -7.64
N ASN A 827 -43.99 6.33 -8.90
CA ASN A 827 -44.35 7.14 -10.08
C ASN A 827 -43.94 8.61 -9.96
N THR A 828 -42.73 8.87 -9.48
CA THR A 828 -42.23 10.23 -9.19
C THR A 828 -40.90 10.45 -9.90
N ARG A 829 -40.74 11.64 -10.50
CA ARG A 829 -39.44 12.09 -11.02
C ARG A 829 -38.64 12.71 -9.88
N TYR A 830 -37.36 12.35 -9.84
CA TYR A 830 -36.36 12.96 -8.99
C TYR A 830 -35.34 13.72 -9.85
N THR A 831 -34.78 14.78 -9.29
CA THR A 831 -33.65 15.50 -9.86
C THR A 831 -32.39 15.16 -9.07
N VAL A 832 -31.31 14.80 -9.77
CA VAL A 832 -29.97 14.59 -9.22
C VAL A 832 -29.10 15.74 -9.69
N SER A 833 -28.61 16.56 -8.77
CA SER A 833 -27.83 17.75 -9.10
C SER A 833 -26.69 17.98 -8.12
N GLY A 834 -25.72 18.80 -8.53
CA GLY A 834 -24.58 19.13 -7.70
C GLY A 834 -23.74 20.25 -8.30
N PHE A 835 -22.88 20.85 -7.47
CA PHE A 835 -21.94 21.86 -7.93
C PHE A 835 -20.52 21.32 -7.90
N ILE A 836 -19.83 21.46 -9.04
CA ILE A 836 -18.44 21.06 -9.25
C ILE A 836 -17.62 22.35 -9.33
N ALA A 837 -16.75 22.58 -8.35
CA ALA A 837 -15.84 23.72 -8.41
C ALA A 837 -14.77 23.52 -9.49
N GLN A 838 -14.29 22.29 -9.64
CA GLN A 838 -13.23 21.91 -10.57
C GLN A 838 -13.25 20.39 -10.73
N SER A 839 -13.02 19.90 -11.94
CA SER A 839 -12.79 18.48 -12.16
C SER A 839 -11.98 18.19 -13.41
N GLU A 840 -11.22 17.11 -13.34
CA GLU A 840 -10.55 16.48 -14.47
C GLU A 840 -10.85 14.98 -14.38
N HIS A 841 -11.46 14.45 -15.43
CA HIS A 841 -11.85 13.06 -15.62
C HIS A 841 -12.84 12.52 -14.56
N LEU A 842 -13.74 13.38 -14.08
CA LEU A 842 -14.82 12.99 -13.16
C LEU A 842 -15.92 12.27 -13.91
N GLU A 843 -16.15 11.00 -13.57
CA GLU A 843 -17.28 10.21 -14.03
C GLU A 843 -18.44 10.31 -13.02
N VAL A 844 -19.62 10.69 -13.52
CA VAL A 844 -20.87 10.78 -12.75
C VAL A 844 -21.81 9.68 -13.22
N VAL A 845 -22.26 8.84 -12.30
CA VAL A 845 -23.20 7.75 -12.62
C VAL A 845 -24.41 7.79 -11.70
N VAL A 846 -25.59 7.72 -12.30
CA VAL A 846 -26.87 7.54 -11.59
C VAL A 846 -27.58 6.33 -12.18
N SER A 847 -27.94 5.38 -11.32
CA SER A 847 -28.49 4.10 -11.73
C SER A 847 -29.68 3.69 -10.86
N ARG A 848 -30.78 3.25 -11.51
CA ARG A 848 -31.88 2.52 -10.89
C ARG A 848 -32.22 1.29 -11.71
N TYR A 849 -32.61 1.48 -12.97
CA TYR A 849 -32.92 0.39 -13.90
C TYR A 849 -31.71 0.05 -14.80
N GLY A 850 -30.51 0.43 -14.38
CA GLY A 850 -29.25 0.44 -15.12
C GLY A 850 -28.62 1.84 -15.14
N LYS A 851 -27.47 2.00 -15.80
CA LYS A 851 -26.76 3.29 -15.93
C LYS A 851 -27.58 4.28 -16.77
N GLU A 852 -28.46 5.04 -16.12
CA GLU A 852 -29.37 5.98 -16.76
C GLU A 852 -28.73 7.35 -16.98
N VAL A 853 -27.78 7.69 -16.12
CA VAL A 853 -26.83 8.78 -16.29
C VAL A 853 -25.43 8.19 -16.22
N HIS A 854 -24.58 8.54 -17.18
CA HIS A 854 -23.18 8.13 -17.23
C HIS A 854 -22.43 9.17 -18.06
N ASP A 855 -21.96 10.20 -17.37
CA ASP A 855 -21.34 11.38 -17.97
C ASP A 855 -19.91 11.57 -17.46
N MET A 856 -19.04 12.14 -18.30
CA MET A 856 -17.68 12.53 -17.94
C MET A 856 -17.59 14.05 -17.95
N LEU A 857 -17.29 14.63 -16.79
CA LEU A 857 -17.31 16.07 -16.55
C LEU A 857 -15.88 16.56 -16.30
N ASP A 858 -15.31 17.24 -17.29
CA ASP A 858 -14.05 17.98 -17.18
C ASP A 858 -14.39 19.47 -17.00
N ILE A 859 -14.28 19.96 -15.78
CA ILE A 859 -14.67 21.32 -15.39
C ILE A 859 -13.41 22.12 -15.06
N PRO A 860 -13.08 23.19 -15.82
CA PRO A 860 -11.84 23.92 -15.65
C PRO A 860 -11.76 24.58 -14.28
N TYR A 861 -10.51 24.85 -13.84
CA TYR A 861 -10.28 25.76 -12.73
C TYR A 861 -10.71 27.18 -13.12
N GLU A 862 -11.54 27.79 -12.28
CA GLU A 862 -11.84 29.22 -12.38
C GLU A 862 -11.82 29.85 -10.98
N GLU A 863 -11.35 31.09 -10.90
CA GLU A 863 -11.32 31.84 -9.65
C GLU A 863 -12.72 32.30 -9.25
N ALA A 864 -13.00 32.30 -7.94
CA ALA A 864 -14.27 32.79 -7.44
C ALA A 864 -14.43 34.29 -7.74
N LEU A 865 -15.58 34.67 -8.28
CA LEU A 865 -15.97 36.06 -8.44
C LEU A 865 -16.06 36.71 -7.04
N PRO A 866 -15.57 37.95 -6.85
CA PRO A 866 -15.79 38.66 -5.61
C PRO A 866 -17.28 38.69 -5.27
N ILE A 867 -17.60 38.45 -4.00
CA ILE A 867 -18.99 38.49 -3.53
C ILE A 867 -19.57 39.87 -3.84
N SER A 868 -20.65 39.91 -4.62
CA SER A 868 -21.47 41.10 -4.91
C SER A 868 -22.83 40.98 -4.24
N SER A 869 -23.45 42.12 -3.93
CA SER A 869 -24.85 42.17 -3.46
C SER A 869 -25.87 41.92 -4.58
N ASP A 870 -25.46 42.00 -5.86
CA ASP A 870 -26.34 41.71 -7.01
C ASP A 870 -26.74 40.23 -7.06
N GLU A 871 -27.70 39.85 -7.90
CA GLU A 871 -28.20 38.45 -7.98
C GLU A 871 -27.18 37.47 -8.59
N SER A 872 -26.11 37.97 -9.23
CA SER A 872 -25.07 37.13 -9.82
C SER A 872 -24.38 36.26 -8.76
N PRO A 873 -24.17 34.95 -9.05
CA PRO A 873 -23.44 34.07 -8.15
C PRO A 873 -21.94 34.39 -8.12
N ASN A 874 -21.26 34.03 -7.03
CA ASN A 874 -19.83 34.21 -6.83
C ASN A 874 -18.98 33.13 -7.52
N CYS A 875 -19.48 32.56 -8.63
CA CYS A 875 -18.83 31.47 -9.37
C CYS A 875 -17.59 31.97 -10.13
N CYS A 876 -17.50 31.82 -11.45
CA CYS A 876 -16.21 31.57 -12.06
C CYS A 876 -15.75 32.73 -12.99
N LYS A 877 -14.47 33.13 -12.90
CA LYS A 877 -13.77 34.01 -13.85
C LYS A 877 -12.73 33.24 -14.68
N PRO A 878 -12.52 33.62 -15.96
CA PRO A 878 -13.32 34.56 -16.72
C PRO A 878 -14.67 33.93 -17.07
N ALA A 879 -15.75 34.71 -17.02
CA ALA A 879 -17.09 34.30 -17.44
C ALA A 879 -17.15 34.10 -18.97
N ALA A 880 -16.32 33.20 -19.52
CA ALA A 880 -16.46 32.72 -20.89
C ALA A 880 -17.84 32.10 -21.09
N CYS A 881 -18.43 31.58 -20.01
CA CYS A 881 -19.87 31.35 -19.95
C CYS A 881 -20.60 32.68 -19.67
N GLN A 882 -21.57 33.04 -20.54
CA GLN A 882 -22.53 34.11 -20.27
C GLN A 882 -23.55 33.67 -19.19
N CYS A 883 -23.10 33.01 -18.11
CA CYS A 883 -23.95 32.44 -17.09
C CYS A 883 -24.51 33.56 -16.22
N SER A 884 -25.75 33.97 -16.47
CA SER A 884 -26.49 34.81 -15.50
C SER A 884 -26.81 34.05 -14.20
N SER A 885 -26.62 32.73 -14.16
CA SER A 885 -26.94 31.88 -13.02
C SER A 885 -26.12 30.59 -13.02
N CYS A 886 -25.50 30.28 -11.88
CA CYS A 886 -24.75 29.04 -11.61
C CYS A 886 -25.58 28.06 -10.72
N ASP A 887 -26.91 28.23 -10.70
CA ASP A 887 -27.84 27.54 -9.79
C ASP A 887 -28.72 26.47 -10.47
N GLY A 888 -28.48 26.22 -11.77
CA GLY A 888 -29.25 25.29 -12.60
C GLY A 888 -30.43 25.91 -13.35
N SER A 889 -30.73 27.20 -13.17
CA SER A 889 -31.78 27.87 -13.96
C SER A 889 -31.39 28.09 -15.43
N GLN A 890 -30.09 28.06 -15.74
CA GLN A 890 -29.51 27.98 -17.08
C GLN A 890 -28.44 26.89 -17.11
N SER A 891 -28.09 26.45 -18.32
CA SER A 891 -26.99 25.49 -18.50
C SER A 891 -25.67 26.11 -18.07
N ASP A 892 -25.05 25.51 -17.06
CA ASP A 892 -23.73 25.86 -16.52
C ASP A 892 -22.89 24.59 -16.47
N SER A 893 -21.62 24.67 -16.87
CA SER A 893 -20.69 23.55 -16.77
C SER A 893 -20.41 23.15 -15.31
N HIS A 894 -20.42 24.11 -14.37
CA HIS A 894 -20.16 23.84 -12.95
C HIS A 894 -21.38 23.25 -12.22
N PHE A 895 -22.59 23.40 -12.74
CA PHE A 895 -23.82 22.86 -12.12
C PHE A 895 -24.42 21.77 -13.01
N PHE A 896 -24.27 20.51 -12.61
CA PHE A 896 -24.92 19.42 -13.30
C PHE A 896 -26.31 19.16 -12.72
N SER A 897 -27.24 18.74 -13.58
CA SER A 897 -28.61 18.40 -13.18
C SER A 897 -29.19 17.36 -14.13
N TYR A 898 -29.54 16.21 -13.59
CA TYR A 898 -30.12 15.08 -14.30
C TYR A 898 -31.49 14.71 -13.73
N SER A 899 -32.36 14.14 -14.55
CA SER A 899 -33.63 13.57 -14.08
C SER A 899 -33.56 12.06 -14.04
N ILE A 900 -34.08 11.48 -12.96
CA ILE A 900 -34.28 10.04 -12.81
C ILE A 900 -35.73 9.75 -12.43
N ASP A 901 -36.36 8.81 -13.12
CA ASP A 901 -37.77 8.48 -12.93
C ASP A 901 -37.90 7.22 -12.07
N VAL A 902 -38.65 7.32 -10.96
CA VAL A 902 -39.00 6.18 -10.10
C VAL A 902 -40.37 5.65 -10.52
N GLY A 903 -40.42 4.37 -10.88
CA GLY A 903 -41.65 3.64 -11.22
C GLY A 903 -42.37 3.13 -9.99
N SER A 904 -42.79 1.87 -10.01
CA SER A 904 -43.30 1.25 -8.79
C SER A 904 -42.15 0.96 -7.83
N LEU A 905 -42.42 1.09 -6.52
CA LEU A 905 -41.42 0.85 -5.48
C LEU A 905 -41.12 -0.65 -5.39
N GLN A 906 -39.84 -1.01 -5.40
CA GLN A 906 -39.36 -2.39 -5.36
C GLN A 906 -38.80 -2.71 -3.96
N SER A 907 -39.65 -2.61 -2.93
CA SER A 907 -39.23 -2.76 -1.52
C SER A 907 -38.68 -4.15 -1.18
N ASP A 908 -39.07 -5.18 -1.95
CA ASP A 908 -38.58 -6.56 -1.83
C ASP A 908 -37.07 -6.67 -2.07
N VAL A 909 -36.56 -5.93 -3.07
CA VAL A 909 -35.13 -5.94 -3.43
C VAL A 909 -34.39 -4.66 -3.04
N ASN A 910 -35.11 -3.67 -2.51
CA ASN A 910 -34.60 -2.33 -2.22
C ASN A 910 -33.77 -1.75 -3.38
N LEU A 911 -34.37 -1.67 -4.58
CA LEU A 911 -33.68 -1.25 -5.80
C LEU A 911 -33.07 0.15 -5.64
N GLY A 912 -33.88 1.10 -5.15
CA GLY A 912 -33.39 2.42 -4.76
C GLY A 912 -32.86 3.27 -5.92
N ILE A 913 -32.02 4.25 -5.60
CA ILE A 913 -31.23 5.03 -6.57
C ILE A 913 -29.78 4.97 -6.14
N GLU A 914 -28.91 4.52 -7.02
CA GLU A 914 -27.46 4.47 -6.80
C GLU A 914 -26.81 5.70 -7.45
N PHE A 915 -26.02 6.43 -6.67
CA PHE A 915 -25.32 7.62 -7.11
C PHE A 915 -23.83 7.51 -6.82
N GLY A 916 -23.02 7.65 -7.85
CA GLY A 916 -21.58 7.51 -7.79
C GLY A 916 -20.84 8.64 -8.51
N LEU A 917 -19.74 9.09 -7.90
CA LEU A 917 -18.76 10.04 -8.42
C LEU A 917 -17.39 9.37 -8.36
N ARG A 918 -16.63 9.29 -9.46
CA ARG A 918 -15.28 8.71 -9.44
C ARG A 918 -14.34 9.35 -10.45
N ILE A 919 -13.05 9.31 -10.17
CA ILE A 919 -12.03 9.76 -11.10
C ILE A 919 -11.62 8.61 -12.03
N ALA A 920 -11.82 8.78 -13.33
CA ALA A 920 -11.62 7.74 -14.33
C ALA A 920 -10.16 7.60 -14.80
N LYS A 921 -9.32 8.61 -14.59
CA LYS A 921 -7.94 8.69 -15.12
C LYS A 921 -6.92 9.17 -14.09
N PRO A 922 -5.63 8.83 -14.22
CA PRO A 922 -4.63 9.07 -13.15
C PRO A 922 -4.37 10.53 -12.82
N ASN A 923 -4.33 11.41 -13.82
CA ASN A 923 -4.18 12.86 -13.65
C ASN A 923 -5.47 13.57 -13.22
N GLY A 924 -6.59 12.84 -13.15
CA GLY A 924 -7.87 13.41 -12.79
C GLY A 924 -7.98 13.73 -11.30
N PHE A 925 -8.91 14.63 -10.95
CA PHE A 925 -9.29 14.95 -9.59
C PHE A 925 -10.61 15.73 -9.63
N ALA A 926 -11.29 15.90 -8.50
CA ALA A 926 -12.50 16.71 -8.47
C ALA A 926 -12.78 17.34 -7.11
N LYS A 927 -13.40 18.52 -7.13
CA LYS A 927 -13.92 19.24 -5.96
C LYS A 927 -15.42 19.47 -6.11
N ILE A 928 -16.20 18.87 -5.23
CA ILE A 928 -17.65 18.73 -5.42
C ILE A 928 -18.37 19.01 -4.10
N SER A 929 -19.49 19.74 -4.15
CA SER A 929 -20.40 19.89 -3.02
C SER A 929 -21.84 20.15 -3.47
N ASN A 930 -22.73 20.45 -2.53
CA ASN A 930 -24.12 20.79 -2.77
C ASN A 930 -24.88 19.72 -3.57
N LEU A 931 -24.61 18.45 -3.28
CA LEU A 931 -25.25 17.31 -3.92
C LEU A 931 -26.69 17.17 -3.43
N GLU A 932 -27.63 17.11 -4.36
CA GLU A 932 -29.05 16.92 -4.09
C GLU A 932 -29.62 15.77 -4.93
N ILE A 933 -30.39 14.91 -4.27
CA ILE A 933 -31.42 14.11 -4.93
C ILE A 933 -32.74 14.55 -4.29
N LYS A 934 -33.65 15.12 -5.08
CA LYS A 934 -34.93 15.64 -4.56
C LYS A 934 -36.09 15.31 -5.47
N GLU A 935 -37.28 15.23 -4.89
CA GLU A 935 -38.53 15.10 -5.65
C GLU A 935 -38.73 16.32 -6.55
N ASP A 936 -38.98 16.07 -7.84
CA ASP A 936 -39.34 17.08 -8.82
C ASP A 936 -40.87 17.16 -8.94
N ARG A 937 -41.49 16.12 -9.52
CA ARG A 937 -42.95 16.02 -9.67
C ARG A 937 -43.43 14.59 -9.89
N PRO A 938 -44.74 14.32 -9.71
CA PRO A 938 -45.35 13.09 -10.20
C PRO A 938 -45.18 12.92 -11.72
N LEU A 939 -45.01 11.68 -12.16
CA LEU A 939 -44.91 11.33 -13.57
C LEU A 939 -46.28 11.47 -14.26
N THR A 940 -46.26 11.95 -15.50
CA THR A 940 -47.45 11.94 -16.36
C THR A 940 -47.78 10.52 -16.82
N GLU A 941 -49.01 10.26 -17.28
CA GLU A 941 -49.40 8.94 -17.77
C GLU A 941 -48.50 8.39 -18.89
N LYS A 942 -47.97 9.28 -19.75
CA LYS A 942 -47.03 8.89 -20.82
C LYS A 942 -45.68 8.46 -20.24
N GLU A 943 -45.19 9.17 -19.22
CA GLU A 943 -43.95 8.85 -18.53
C GLU A 943 -44.09 7.56 -17.72
N ILE A 944 -45.20 7.36 -17.01
CA ILE A 944 -45.50 6.11 -16.29
C ILE A 944 -45.43 4.92 -17.25
N LYS A 945 -46.04 4.99 -18.44
CA LYS A 945 -45.95 3.92 -19.44
C LYS A 945 -44.52 3.67 -19.92
N LYS A 946 -43.67 4.71 -20.00
CA LYS A 946 -42.26 4.58 -20.39
C LYS A 946 -41.46 3.89 -19.27
N VAL A 947 -41.67 4.30 -18.02
CA VAL A 947 -41.00 3.71 -16.85
C VAL A 947 -41.44 2.26 -16.64
N GLN A 948 -42.73 1.95 -16.78
CA GLN A 948 -43.23 0.58 -16.71
C GLN A 948 -42.55 -0.36 -17.72
N ARG A 949 -42.25 0.11 -18.93
CA ARG A 949 -41.49 -0.68 -19.92
C ARG A 949 -40.05 -0.91 -19.48
N LYS A 950 -39.38 0.09 -18.91
CA LYS A 950 -38.03 -0.05 -18.34
C LYS A 950 -38.04 -1.05 -17.18
N GLU A 951 -38.98 -0.89 -16.27
CA GLU A 951 -39.16 -1.73 -15.08
C GLU A 951 -39.44 -3.18 -15.46
N GLN A 952 -40.32 -3.44 -16.44
CA GLN A 952 -40.55 -4.80 -16.96
C GLN A 952 -39.29 -5.42 -17.56
N LYS A 953 -38.52 -4.63 -18.33
CA LYS A 953 -37.25 -5.09 -18.91
C LYS A 953 -36.22 -5.42 -17.82
N TRP A 954 -36.09 -4.53 -16.84
CA TRP A 954 -35.19 -4.72 -15.69
C TRP A 954 -35.62 -5.94 -14.86
N LYS A 955 -36.89 -6.05 -14.46
CA LYS A 955 -37.39 -7.18 -13.65
C LYS A 955 -37.21 -8.51 -14.39
N LYS A 956 -37.39 -8.53 -15.70
CA LYS A 956 -37.08 -9.72 -16.52
C LYS A 956 -35.60 -10.10 -16.44
N ALA A 957 -34.70 -9.14 -16.60
CA ALA A 957 -33.26 -9.38 -16.51
C ALA A 957 -32.83 -9.79 -15.09
N PHE A 958 -33.35 -9.11 -14.07
CA PHE A 958 -33.10 -9.39 -12.66
C PHE A 958 -33.57 -10.81 -12.26
N ASN A 959 -34.80 -11.18 -12.63
CA ASN A 959 -35.32 -12.52 -12.33
C ASN A 959 -34.54 -13.62 -13.09
N GLN A 960 -34.11 -13.33 -14.32
CA GLN A 960 -33.27 -14.26 -15.08
C GLN A 960 -31.93 -14.45 -14.38
N GLU A 961 -31.27 -13.37 -13.97
CA GLU A 961 -30.01 -13.40 -13.22
C GLU A 961 -30.16 -14.19 -11.91
N GLN A 962 -31.22 -13.93 -11.13
CA GLN A 962 -31.48 -14.67 -9.90
C GLN A 962 -31.70 -16.17 -10.15
N ALA A 963 -32.39 -16.53 -11.22
CA ALA A 963 -32.61 -17.93 -11.59
C ALA A 963 -31.31 -18.60 -12.05
N GLU A 964 -30.45 -17.90 -12.80
CA GLU A 964 -29.14 -18.39 -13.23
C GLU A 964 -28.22 -18.63 -12.02
N VAL A 965 -28.16 -17.67 -11.08
CA VAL A 965 -27.38 -17.80 -9.83
C VAL A 965 -27.92 -18.94 -8.97
N ALA A 966 -29.24 -19.02 -8.77
CA ALA A 966 -29.85 -20.12 -7.99
C ALA A 966 -29.58 -21.49 -8.62
N THR A 967 -29.67 -21.59 -9.95
CA THR A 967 -29.36 -22.82 -10.70
C THR A 967 -27.88 -23.21 -10.55
N THR A 968 -26.99 -22.21 -10.58
CA THR A 968 -25.55 -22.42 -10.41
C THR A 968 -25.20 -22.88 -9.00
N LEU A 969 -25.90 -22.37 -7.98
CA LEU A 969 -25.64 -22.71 -6.57
C LEU A 969 -26.31 -24.01 -6.12
N GLN A 970 -27.39 -24.46 -6.78
CA GLN A 970 -28.17 -25.62 -6.33
C GLN A 970 -27.32 -26.89 -6.11
N PRO A 971 -26.41 -27.30 -7.02
CA PRO A 971 -25.60 -28.50 -6.80
C PRO A 971 -24.75 -28.41 -5.53
N THR A 972 -24.10 -27.25 -5.32
CA THR A 972 -23.26 -27.01 -4.14
C THR A 972 -24.11 -26.94 -2.87
N LEU A 973 -25.30 -26.33 -2.92
CA LEU A 973 -26.25 -26.32 -1.80
C LEU A 973 -26.64 -27.75 -1.39
N ASP A 974 -26.96 -28.62 -2.36
CA ASP A 974 -27.34 -30.01 -2.09
C ASP A 974 -26.18 -30.79 -1.46
N GLN A 975 -24.95 -30.56 -1.92
CA GLN A 975 -23.75 -31.15 -1.34
C GLN A 975 -23.51 -30.68 0.11
N ILE A 976 -23.59 -29.37 0.38
CA ILE A 976 -23.43 -28.84 1.73
C ILE A 976 -24.53 -29.36 2.66
N ASN A 977 -25.79 -29.36 2.21
CA ASN A 977 -26.91 -29.88 3.00
C ASN A 977 -26.71 -31.36 3.39
N ALA A 978 -26.10 -32.17 2.51
CA ALA A 978 -25.81 -33.58 2.78
C ALA A 978 -24.76 -33.78 3.89
N LEU A 979 -23.94 -32.78 4.20
CA LEU A 979 -22.97 -32.82 5.31
C LEU A 979 -23.63 -32.66 6.68
N TYR A 980 -24.79 -32.00 6.76
CA TYR A 980 -25.40 -31.59 8.02
C TYR A 980 -26.62 -32.44 8.39
N GLN A 981 -26.75 -32.80 9.67
CA GLN A 981 -27.95 -33.44 10.18
C GLN A 981 -29.16 -32.49 10.04
N ASN A 982 -30.28 -33.02 9.53
CA ASN A 982 -31.49 -32.25 9.25
C ASN A 982 -31.28 -31.03 8.32
N GLU A 983 -30.16 -31.00 7.57
CA GLU A 983 -29.74 -29.86 6.75
C GLU A 983 -29.63 -28.52 7.53
N ASP A 984 -29.36 -28.60 8.85
CA ASP A 984 -29.15 -27.44 9.70
C ASP A 984 -27.67 -27.12 9.79
N TRP A 985 -27.23 -26.07 9.09
CA TRP A 985 -25.83 -25.61 9.10
C TRP A 985 -25.40 -25.07 10.47
N ASN A 986 -26.36 -24.83 11.38
CA ASN A 986 -26.06 -24.50 12.76
C ASN A 986 -26.04 -25.73 13.69
N GLY A 987 -26.40 -26.90 13.18
CA GLY A 987 -26.40 -28.17 13.89
C GLY A 987 -25.11 -28.95 13.70
N SER A 988 -25.19 -30.22 14.07
CA SER A 988 -24.09 -31.17 13.93
C SER A 988 -23.98 -31.70 12.50
N VAL A 989 -22.76 -31.94 12.03
CA VAL A 989 -22.52 -32.72 10.82
C VAL A 989 -23.00 -34.17 11.00
N HIS A 990 -23.29 -34.86 9.90
CA HIS A 990 -23.67 -36.27 9.97
C HIS A 990 -22.48 -37.08 10.51
N PRO A 991 -22.66 -38.07 11.40
CA PRO A 991 -21.52 -38.84 11.95
C PRO A 991 -20.76 -39.69 10.91
N ALA A 992 -21.25 -39.72 9.67
CA ALA A 992 -20.63 -40.41 8.55
C ALA A 992 -19.98 -39.43 7.55
N SER A 993 -20.03 -38.13 7.82
CA SER A 993 -19.34 -37.12 7.02
C SER A 993 -17.86 -37.11 7.38
N ASP A 994 -17.01 -37.11 6.36
CA ASP A 994 -15.55 -37.21 6.47
C ASP A 994 -14.89 -36.14 5.58
N TYR A 995 -13.55 -36.11 5.53
CA TYR A 995 -12.84 -35.13 4.70
C TYR A 995 -13.14 -35.27 3.20
N GLN A 996 -13.45 -36.47 2.70
CA GLN A 996 -13.78 -36.67 1.28
C GLN A 996 -15.13 -36.06 0.90
N HIS A 997 -16.11 -36.16 1.80
CA HIS A 997 -17.39 -35.49 1.58
C HIS A 997 -17.21 -33.97 1.52
N LEU A 998 -16.30 -33.39 2.32
CA LEU A 998 -15.96 -31.97 2.28
C LEU A 998 -15.22 -31.57 1.00
N SER A 999 -14.14 -32.27 0.65
CA SER A 999 -13.30 -31.92 -0.51
C SER A 999 -14.03 -32.06 -1.85
N ALA A 1000 -15.06 -32.91 -1.91
CA ALA A 1000 -15.93 -33.02 -3.07
C ALA A 1000 -16.81 -31.77 -3.31
N VAL A 1001 -16.91 -30.84 -2.35
CA VAL A 1001 -17.72 -29.63 -2.49
C VAL A 1001 -16.92 -28.49 -3.11
N VAL A 1002 -17.26 -28.11 -4.34
CA VAL A 1002 -16.64 -26.97 -5.02
C VAL A 1002 -17.59 -25.78 -4.99
N VAL A 1003 -17.16 -24.67 -4.38
CA VAL A 1003 -17.92 -23.41 -4.37
C VAL A 1003 -17.78 -22.72 -5.73
N PRO A 1004 -18.87 -22.47 -6.47
CA PRO A 1004 -18.80 -21.91 -7.81
C PRO A 1004 -18.46 -20.41 -7.75
N THR A 1005 -17.73 -19.93 -8.76
CA THR A 1005 -17.52 -18.49 -8.95
C THR A 1005 -18.76 -17.85 -9.55
N LEU A 1006 -19.42 -16.95 -8.81
CA LEU A 1006 -20.58 -16.20 -9.30
C LEU A 1006 -20.15 -14.90 -9.99
N PRO A 1007 -20.95 -14.35 -10.92
CA PRO A 1007 -20.76 -12.98 -11.40
C PRO A 1007 -20.91 -11.97 -10.24
N LYS A 1008 -20.46 -10.71 -10.42
CA LYS A 1008 -20.61 -9.63 -9.42
C LYS A 1008 -19.99 -9.92 -8.04
N GLN A 1009 -18.80 -10.53 -8.02
CA GLN A 1009 -17.97 -10.61 -6.81
C GLN A 1009 -17.45 -9.24 -6.37
N ARG A 1010 -17.41 -8.25 -7.27
CA ARG A 1010 -17.04 -6.88 -6.96
C ARG A 1010 -18.22 -5.97 -7.23
N HIS A 1011 -18.34 -4.92 -6.41
CA HIS A 1011 -19.32 -3.89 -6.62
C HIS A 1011 -19.09 -3.24 -7.99
N TRP A 1012 -20.16 -3.04 -8.74
CA TRP A 1012 -20.08 -2.61 -10.14
C TRP A 1012 -19.48 -1.19 -10.32
N PHE A 1013 -19.66 -0.32 -9.30
CA PHE A 1013 -19.13 1.04 -9.25
C PHE A 1013 -17.88 1.20 -8.36
N MET A 1014 -17.98 0.80 -7.09
CA MET A 1014 -16.92 0.90 -6.08
C MET A 1014 -15.86 -0.17 -6.28
N GLU A 1015 -14.83 0.15 -7.06
CA GLU A 1015 -13.70 -0.74 -7.28
C GLU A 1015 -13.02 -1.09 -5.94
N GLY A 1016 -12.79 -2.39 -5.73
CA GLY A 1016 -12.21 -2.91 -4.48
C GLY A 1016 -13.21 -3.29 -3.39
N ARG A 1017 -14.51 -3.00 -3.54
CA ARG A 1017 -15.54 -3.48 -2.61
C ARG A 1017 -16.24 -4.75 -3.09
N GLU A 1018 -16.69 -5.56 -2.13
CA GLU A 1018 -17.48 -6.76 -2.37
C GLU A 1018 -18.78 -6.45 -3.10
N GLY A 1019 -19.11 -7.30 -4.06
CA GLY A 1019 -20.35 -7.20 -4.83
C GLY A 1019 -21.49 -8.00 -4.23
N GLU A 1020 -22.65 -7.90 -4.89
CA GLU A 1020 -23.93 -8.44 -4.44
C GLU A 1020 -23.92 -9.95 -4.18
N HIS A 1021 -23.08 -10.71 -4.88
CA HIS A 1021 -23.07 -12.18 -4.81
C HIS A 1021 -21.99 -12.77 -3.89
N VAL A 1022 -21.10 -11.94 -3.35
CA VAL A 1022 -20.00 -12.42 -2.48
C VAL A 1022 -20.54 -13.10 -1.22
N VAL A 1023 -21.58 -12.51 -0.61
CA VAL A 1023 -22.19 -13.01 0.63
C VAL A 1023 -22.74 -14.43 0.46
N LEU A 1024 -23.25 -14.78 -0.73
CA LEU A 1024 -23.77 -16.12 -1.01
C LEU A 1024 -22.64 -17.16 -0.96
N THR A 1025 -21.51 -16.87 -1.61
CA THR A 1025 -20.35 -17.76 -1.59
C THR A 1025 -19.64 -17.77 -0.24
N GLN A 1026 -19.65 -16.65 0.50
CA GLN A 1026 -19.12 -16.59 1.87
C GLN A 1026 -19.93 -17.45 2.85
N GLN A 1027 -21.27 -17.48 2.73
CA GLN A 1027 -22.09 -18.36 3.57
C GLN A 1027 -21.79 -19.84 3.31
N PHE A 1028 -21.55 -20.21 2.05
CA PHE A 1028 -21.14 -21.58 1.70
C PHE A 1028 -19.77 -21.88 2.29
N GLN A 1029 -18.82 -20.95 2.16
CA GLN A 1029 -17.49 -21.11 2.75
C GLN A 1029 -17.57 -21.25 4.28
N GLN A 1030 -18.32 -20.39 4.97
CA GLN A 1030 -18.51 -20.48 6.42
C GLN A 1030 -19.14 -21.81 6.86
N ALA A 1031 -20.10 -22.33 6.09
CA ALA A 1031 -20.69 -23.64 6.35
C ALA A 1031 -19.69 -24.78 6.14
N LEU A 1032 -18.83 -24.68 5.13
CA LEU A 1032 -17.75 -25.64 4.89
C LEU A 1032 -16.66 -25.56 5.97
N ASP A 1033 -16.24 -24.36 6.36
CA ASP A 1033 -15.25 -24.14 7.42
C ASP A 1033 -15.73 -24.71 8.76
N ARG A 1034 -17.02 -24.53 9.08
CA ARG A 1034 -17.62 -25.11 10.28
C ARG A 1034 -17.74 -26.64 10.19
N ALA A 1035 -18.10 -27.18 9.03
CA ALA A 1035 -18.18 -28.62 8.85
C ALA A 1035 -16.78 -29.24 8.96
N PHE A 1036 -15.78 -28.58 8.41
CA PHE A 1036 -14.36 -28.91 8.57
C PHE A 1036 -13.94 -28.95 10.04
N GLN A 1037 -14.28 -27.93 10.83
CA GLN A 1037 -13.99 -27.92 12.27
C GLN A 1037 -14.67 -29.07 13.02
N GLN A 1038 -15.93 -29.39 12.71
CA GLN A 1038 -16.61 -30.51 13.37
C GLN A 1038 -16.05 -31.88 12.97
N ILE A 1039 -15.59 -32.03 11.72
CA ILE A 1039 -14.93 -33.26 11.27
C ILE A 1039 -13.55 -33.40 11.93
N GLU A 1040 -12.79 -32.31 12.06
CA GLU A 1040 -11.56 -32.30 12.87
C GLU A 1040 -11.83 -32.67 14.34
N GLU A 1041 -12.90 -32.16 14.95
CA GLU A 1041 -13.27 -32.49 16.34
C GLU A 1041 -13.72 -33.96 16.53
N GLN A 1042 -14.31 -34.57 15.50
CA GLN A 1042 -14.67 -35.99 15.52
C GLN A 1042 -13.47 -36.91 15.31
N ASN A 1043 -12.43 -36.40 14.66
CA ASN A 1043 -11.21 -37.12 14.41
C ASN A 1043 -10.30 -37.05 15.65
N LEU A 1044 -10.04 -38.20 16.27
CA LEU A 1044 -9.10 -38.29 17.39
C LEU A 1044 -7.64 -38.02 16.96
N ILE A 1045 -7.34 -38.07 15.65
CA ILE A 1045 -6.03 -37.70 15.11
C ILE A 1045 -5.99 -36.18 14.94
N HIS A 1046 -5.02 -35.54 15.59
CA HIS A 1046 -4.76 -34.11 15.40
C HIS A 1046 -4.10 -33.86 14.04
N ASN A 1047 -4.61 -32.87 13.29
CA ASN A 1047 -4.14 -32.52 11.96
C ASN A 1047 -4.16 -33.75 11.01
N GLY A 1048 -5.24 -34.54 11.08
CA GLY A 1048 -5.41 -35.76 10.31
C GLY A 1048 -5.57 -35.55 8.81
N ASN A 1049 -6.01 -34.35 8.40
CA ASN A 1049 -6.09 -33.93 6.99
C ASN A 1049 -4.81 -33.28 6.44
N LEU A 1050 -3.80 -33.07 7.30
CA LEU A 1050 -2.50 -32.50 6.94
C LEU A 1050 -2.53 -31.05 6.40
N ALA A 1051 -3.66 -30.32 6.54
CA ALA A 1051 -3.77 -28.95 6.05
C ALA A 1051 -2.84 -27.98 6.79
N ASN A 1052 -2.50 -28.27 8.05
CA ASN A 1052 -1.57 -27.49 8.86
C ASN A 1052 -0.14 -28.04 8.82
N GLY A 1053 0.27 -28.62 7.69
CA GLY A 1053 1.61 -29.18 7.59
C GLY A 1053 1.71 -30.54 8.27
N LEU A 1054 2.89 -30.83 8.83
CA LEU A 1054 3.14 -32.00 9.69
C LEU A 1054 3.09 -31.63 11.18
N THR A 1055 2.35 -30.57 11.52
CA THR A 1055 2.09 -30.18 12.91
C THR A 1055 1.39 -31.34 13.64
N ASP A 1056 1.76 -31.58 14.90
CA ASP A 1056 1.32 -32.69 15.76
C ASP A 1056 1.71 -34.11 15.29
N TRP A 1057 2.43 -34.22 14.17
CA TRP A 1057 3.01 -35.48 13.70
C TRP A 1057 4.49 -35.57 14.07
N THR A 1058 4.90 -36.71 14.61
CA THR A 1058 6.32 -37.05 14.77
C THR A 1058 6.82 -37.65 13.46
N VAL A 1059 7.71 -36.94 12.77
CA VAL A 1059 8.22 -37.30 11.45
C VAL A 1059 9.56 -38.01 11.56
N THR A 1060 9.72 -39.14 10.86
CA THR A 1060 10.99 -39.87 10.74
C THR A 1060 11.27 -40.15 9.26
N GLY A 1061 12.52 -39.98 8.82
CA GLY A 1061 12.91 -40.22 7.42
C GLY A 1061 12.43 -39.12 6.46
N ASP A 1062 12.38 -39.46 5.16
CA ASP A 1062 12.02 -38.53 4.07
C ASP A 1062 10.49 -38.47 3.87
N ALA A 1063 9.86 -37.62 4.68
CA ALA A 1063 8.41 -37.42 4.73
C ALA A 1063 8.09 -35.93 4.57
N GLN A 1064 7.37 -35.57 3.52
CA GLN A 1064 7.09 -34.18 3.15
C GLN A 1064 5.70 -34.02 2.55
N LEU A 1065 5.14 -32.82 2.63
CA LEU A 1065 3.92 -32.50 1.90
C LEU A 1065 4.22 -32.14 0.45
N THR A 1066 3.44 -32.71 -0.45
CA THR A 1066 3.44 -32.37 -1.88
C THR A 1066 2.01 -32.02 -2.31
N ILE A 1067 1.85 -31.32 -3.43
CA ILE A 1067 0.52 -30.97 -3.94
C ILE A 1067 0.15 -31.98 -5.03
N PHE A 1068 -0.98 -32.67 -4.86
CA PHE A 1068 -1.54 -33.59 -5.85
C PHE A 1068 -2.98 -33.17 -6.18
N ASP A 1069 -3.25 -32.84 -7.45
CA ASP A 1069 -4.57 -32.40 -7.92
C ASP A 1069 -5.16 -31.21 -7.13
N GLU A 1070 -4.29 -30.25 -6.78
CA GLU A 1070 -4.58 -29.04 -5.98
C GLU A 1070 -4.67 -29.25 -4.46
N ASP A 1071 -4.65 -30.49 -3.97
CA ASP A 1071 -4.69 -30.80 -2.54
C ASP A 1071 -3.31 -31.19 -1.97
N PRO A 1072 -2.98 -30.77 -0.73
CA PRO A 1072 -1.77 -31.19 -0.04
C PRO A 1072 -1.88 -32.66 0.38
N VAL A 1073 -0.91 -33.47 -0.04
CA VAL A 1073 -0.79 -34.89 0.30
C VAL A 1073 0.58 -35.17 0.90
N LEU A 1074 0.62 -36.00 1.93
CA LEU A 1074 1.87 -36.45 2.53
C LEU A 1074 2.52 -37.51 1.65
N GLU A 1075 3.77 -37.26 1.27
CA GLU A 1075 4.65 -38.21 0.61
C GLU A 1075 5.65 -38.79 1.61
N LEU A 1076 5.55 -40.10 1.88
CA LEU A 1076 6.61 -40.89 2.51
C LEU A 1076 7.44 -41.53 1.40
N ALA A 1077 8.63 -40.98 1.11
CA ALA A 1077 9.36 -41.28 -0.12
C ALA A 1077 9.83 -42.74 -0.24
N HIS A 1078 10.20 -43.36 0.88
CA HIS A 1078 10.82 -44.68 0.92
C HIS A 1078 10.59 -45.39 2.28
N TRP A 1079 11.00 -46.65 2.42
CA TRP A 1079 10.64 -47.49 3.59
C TRP A 1079 11.10 -46.96 4.97
N ASP A 1080 12.09 -46.06 4.98
CA ASP A 1080 12.61 -45.40 6.17
C ASP A 1080 11.81 -44.14 6.56
N ALA A 1081 10.85 -43.72 5.72
CA ALA A 1081 9.94 -42.61 6.00
C ALA A 1081 8.68 -43.09 6.75
N SER A 1082 8.38 -42.43 7.87
CA SER A 1082 7.19 -42.64 8.68
C SER A 1082 6.72 -41.37 9.39
N ILE A 1083 5.44 -41.38 9.76
CA ILE A 1083 4.83 -40.41 10.67
C ILE A 1083 4.14 -41.15 11.81
N SER A 1084 4.11 -40.56 13.00
CA SER A 1084 3.41 -41.14 14.13
C SER A 1084 2.80 -40.11 15.07
N GLN A 1085 1.73 -40.49 15.75
CA GLN A 1085 1.07 -39.71 16.79
C GLN A 1085 0.56 -40.64 17.89
N THR A 1086 0.63 -40.19 19.15
CA THR A 1086 0.06 -40.91 20.30
C THR A 1086 -1.19 -40.17 20.74
N ILE A 1087 -2.31 -40.88 20.82
CA ILE A 1087 -3.64 -40.34 21.07
C ILE A 1087 -4.16 -40.88 22.40
N GLU A 1088 -4.66 -40.00 23.26
CA GLU A 1088 -5.29 -40.34 24.54
C GLU A 1088 -6.81 -40.15 24.42
N ILE A 1089 -7.58 -41.23 24.61
CA ILE A 1089 -9.04 -41.25 24.51
C ILE A 1089 -9.62 -40.87 25.87
N MET A 1090 -10.21 -39.68 25.95
CA MET A 1090 -10.87 -39.19 27.16
C MET A 1090 -12.12 -40.03 27.46
N ASP A 1091 -12.44 -40.17 28.76
CA ASP A 1091 -13.64 -40.88 29.27
C ASP A 1091 -13.78 -42.36 28.84
N PHE A 1092 -12.67 -43.08 28.72
CA PHE A 1092 -12.64 -44.50 28.33
C PHE A 1092 -13.36 -45.45 29.33
N GLU A 1093 -14.53 -45.99 28.96
CA GLU A 1093 -15.36 -46.93 29.77
C GLU A 1093 -15.10 -48.42 29.46
N GLY A 1094 -13.86 -48.78 29.13
CA GLY A 1094 -13.39 -50.18 29.14
C GLY A 1094 -13.60 -50.98 27.85
N ARG A 1095 -14.48 -50.54 26.94
CA ARG A 1095 -14.57 -51.04 25.55
C ARG A 1095 -15.12 -49.98 24.61
N HIS A 1096 -14.25 -49.32 23.85
CA HIS A 1096 -14.67 -48.39 22.81
C HIS A 1096 -14.49 -49.09 21.44
N ARG A 1097 -15.51 -48.99 20.58
CA ARG A 1097 -15.37 -49.32 19.15
C ARG A 1097 -14.74 -48.12 18.47
N ILE A 1098 -13.63 -48.31 17.80
CA ILE A 1098 -12.97 -47.23 17.08
C ILE A 1098 -12.84 -47.65 15.62
N GLN A 1099 -13.29 -46.79 14.72
CA GLN A 1099 -13.14 -46.94 13.28
C GLN A 1099 -11.96 -46.09 12.84
N THR A 1100 -10.96 -46.73 12.27
CA THR A 1100 -9.93 -46.03 11.52
C THR A 1100 -10.37 -45.94 10.07
N ALA A 1101 -10.35 -44.76 9.49
CA ALA A 1101 -10.38 -44.56 8.05
C ALA A 1101 -9.06 -43.90 7.64
N CYS A 1102 -8.52 -44.27 6.49
CA CYS A 1102 -7.36 -43.58 5.95
C CYS A 1102 -7.62 -43.47 4.44
N THR A 1103 -7.18 -42.39 3.82
CA THR A 1103 -7.29 -42.17 2.37
C THR A 1103 -5.89 -42.07 1.79
N TRP A 1104 -5.56 -42.94 0.84
CA TRP A 1104 -4.19 -43.02 0.32
C TRP A 1104 -4.12 -43.54 -1.12
N LYS A 1105 -2.95 -43.43 -1.73
CA LYS A 1105 -2.63 -44.00 -3.06
C LYS A 1105 -1.29 -44.71 -3.07
N ARG A 1106 -1.22 -45.86 -3.79
CA ARG A 1106 -0.06 -46.61 -4.35
C ARG A 1106 0.19 -48.05 -3.84
N GLN A 1107 0.97 -48.76 -4.68
CA GLN A 1107 1.32 -50.18 -4.61
C GLN A 1107 2.13 -50.53 -3.36
N ARG A 1108 1.52 -51.31 -2.46
CA ARG A 1108 2.16 -52.19 -1.46
C ARG A 1108 2.84 -51.51 -0.25
N ASN A 1109 2.07 -50.81 0.58
CA ASN A 1109 2.52 -50.18 1.84
C ASN A 1109 1.61 -50.54 3.04
N SER A 1110 2.04 -50.29 4.29
CA SER A 1110 1.27 -50.67 5.49
C SER A 1110 1.12 -49.52 6.50
N TYR A 1111 -0.10 -49.29 6.96
CA TYR A 1111 -0.42 -48.50 8.14
C TYR A 1111 -0.47 -49.41 9.36
N ARG A 1112 0.18 -49.03 10.45
CA ARG A 1112 0.19 -49.80 11.70
C ARG A 1112 -0.33 -48.94 12.84
N SER A 1113 -1.33 -49.43 13.56
CA SER A 1113 -1.71 -48.88 14.86
C SER A 1113 -1.30 -49.87 15.94
N THR A 1114 -0.70 -49.38 17.01
CA THR A 1114 -0.26 -50.22 18.13
C THR A 1114 -0.96 -49.76 19.40
N TRP A 1115 -1.54 -50.69 20.13
CA TRP A 1115 -2.10 -50.48 21.47
C TRP A 1115 -1.43 -51.47 22.42
N ARG A 1116 -1.10 -51.09 23.67
CA ARG A 1116 -0.65 -51.92 24.85
C ARG A 1116 -0.16 -53.38 24.61
N LYS A 1117 0.52 -53.67 23.48
CA LYS A 1117 0.99 -54.97 22.89
C LYS A 1117 0.16 -55.66 21.78
N ARG A 1118 -1.03 -55.20 21.37
CA ARG A 1118 -1.71 -55.65 20.13
C ARG A 1118 -1.42 -54.65 19.02
N LEU A 1119 -0.79 -55.16 17.96
CA LEU A 1119 -0.53 -54.44 16.73
C LEU A 1119 -1.68 -54.76 15.78
N GLU A 1120 -2.42 -53.75 15.37
CA GLU A 1120 -3.37 -53.82 14.29
C GLU A 1120 -2.72 -53.18 13.05
N THR A 1121 -2.89 -53.78 11.87
CA THR A 1121 -2.18 -53.35 10.66
C THR A 1121 -3.12 -53.36 9.49
N MET A 1122 -3.27 -52.20 8.86
CA MET A 1122 -3.94 -52.06 7.58
C MET A 1122 -2.90 -52.08 6.47
N THR A 1123 -3.06 -53.00 5.52
CA THR A 1123 -2.15 -53.10 4.37
C THR A 1123 -2.86 -52.59 3.12
N PHE A 1124 -2.15 -51.77 2.36
CA PHE A 1124 -2.68 -51.01 1.25
C PHE A 1124 -2.00 -51.42 -0.05
N ASN A 1125 -2.82 -51.70 -1.08
CA ASN A 1125 -2.31 -52.15 -2.37
C ASN A 1125 -3.19 -51.64 -3.54
N THR A 1126 -3.39 -50.33 -3.60
CA THR A 1126 -4.22 -49.66 -4.63
C THR A 1126 -3.36 -48.74 -5.51
N THR A 1127 -3.79 -48.42 -6.72
CA THR A 1127 -3.04 -47.51 -7.63
C THR A 1127 -3.64 -46.11 -7.75
N SER A 1128 -4.82 -45.91 -7.15
CA SER A 1128 -5.56 -44.64 -7.06
C SER A 1128 -5.75 -44.27 -5.59
N PHE A 1129 -6.10 -43.00 -5.32
CA PHE A 1129 -6.57 -42.64 -3.98
C PHE A 1129 -7.79 -43.51 -3.65
N THR A 1130 -7.73 -44.18 -2.51
CA THR A 1130 -8.77 -45.09 -2.04
C THR A 1130 -8.83 -44.98 -0.54
N THR A 1131 -10.05 -44.87 -0.02
CA THR A 1131 -10.31 -45.00 1.41
C THR A 1131 -10.46 -46.47 1.73
N GLN A 1132 -9.78 -46.95 2.76
CA GLN A 1132 -10.22 -48.18 3.41
C GLN A 1132 -10.34 -47.96 4.90
N GLU A 1133 -11.38 -48.58 5.42
CA GLU A 1133 -11.83 -48.44 6.78
C GLU A 1133 -11.67 -49.77 7.48
N GLN A 1134 -11.32 -49.73 8.77
CA GLN A 1134 -11.29 -50.90 9.62
C GLN A 1134 -11.76 -50.53 11.02
N THR A 1135 -12.64 -51.36 11.58
CA THR A 1135 -13.13 -51.18 12.95
C THR A 1135 -12.35 -52.08 13.90
N PHE A 1136 -11.90 -51.49 14.99
CA PHE A 1136 -11.16 -52.14 16.07
C PHE A 1136 -11.88 -51.96 17.40
N TYR A 1137 -11.55 -52.82 18.36
CA TYR A 1137 -11.98 -52.69 19.75
C TYR A 1137 -10.74 -52.49 20.60
N PHE A 1138 -10.66 -51.35 21.27
CA PHE A 1138 -9.55 -51.04 22.16
C PHE A 1138 -9.96 -51.26 23.62
N GLU A 1139 -9.05 -51.84 24.41
CA GLU A 1139 -9.23 -52.09 25.85
C GLU A 1139 -8.38 -51.11 26.70
N GLY A 1140 -7.87 -50.03 26.09
CA GLY A 1140 -7.11 -48.99 26.76
C GLY A 1140 -7.42 -47.60 26.22
N ASP A 1141 -7.05 -46.62 27.02
CA ASP A 1141 -7.20 -45.18 26.87
C ASP A 1141 -6.14 -44.52 25.97
N THR A 1142 -5.16 -45.27 25.43
CA THR A 1142 -4.10 -44.72 24.58
C THR A 1142 -3.92 -45.55 23.31
N VAL A 1143 -3.77 -44.88 22.16
CA VAL A 1143 -3.55 -45.45 20.83
C VAL A 1143 -2.32 -44.81 20.19
N ASP A 1144 -1.34 -45.62 19.78
CA ASP A 1144 -0.20 -45.16 18.99
C ASP A 1144 -0.47 -45.40 17.50
N VAL A 1145 -0.60 -44.33 16.72
CA VAL A 1145 -0.77 -44.35 15.28
C VAL A 1145 0.60 -44.23 14.62
N HIS A 1146 0.94 -45.17 13.73
CA HIS A 1146 2.21 -45.16 12.99
C HIS A 1146 1.99 -45.48 11.50
N VAL A 1147 2.22 -44.50 10.64
CA VAL A 1147 2.10 -44.64 9.20
C VAL A 1147 3.47 -44.74 8.59
N GLN A 1148 3.74 -45.80 7.83
CA GLN A 1148 5.07 -46.07 7.27
C GLN A 1148 4.96 -46.59 5.84
N SER A 1149 5.90 -46.18 5.00
CA SER A 1149 6.11 -46.85 3.71
C SER A 1149 6.84 -48.18 3.93
N GLU A 1150 6.45 -49.25 3.23
CA GLU A 1150 7.14 -50.56 3.35
C GLU A 1150 8.09 -50.83 2.17
N ASN A 1151 7.92 -50.15 1.04
CA ASN A 1151 8.78 -50.35 -0.12
C ASN A 1151 9.02 -49.05 -0.89
N ASN A 1152 7.95 -48.42 -1.36
CA ASN A 1152 7.99 -47.31 -2.30
C ASN A 1152 7.23 -46.11 -1.75
N THR A 1153 7.38 -44.97 -2.42
CA THR A 1153 6.61 -43.75 -2.18
C THR A 1153 5.15 -44.03 -1.80
N PHE A 1154 4.77 -43.63 -0.60
CA PHE A 1154 3.40 -43.73 -0.09
C PHE A 1154 2.79 -42.33 -0.03
N LEU A 1155 1.67 -42.13 -0.72
CA LEU A 1155 0.95 -40.87 -0.73
C LEU A 1155 -0.30 -41.00 0.14
N ILE A 1156 -0.39 -40.15 1.15
CA ILE A 1156 -1.46 -40.13 2.13
C ILE A 1156 -2.16 -38.77 2.00
N ASP A 1157 -3.47 -38.82 1.81
CA ASP A 1157 -4.30 -37.63 1.74
C ASP A 1157 -4.81 -37.27 3.15
N SER A 1158 -5.38 -38.24 3.85
CA SER A 1158 -5.92 -38.06 5.18
C SER A 1158 -5.84 -39.33 6.02
N VAL A 1159 -5.75 -39.16 7.34
CA VAL A 1159 -5.80 -40.23 8.34
C VAL A 1159 -6.85 -39.85 9.39
N GLU A 1160 -7.78 -40.77 9.63
CA GLU A 1160 -8.91 -40.57 10.53
C GLU A 1160 -8.99 -41.71 11.57
N LEU A 1161 -9.23 -41.34 12.83
CA LEU A 1161 -9.52 -42.26 13.93
C LEU A 1161 -10.79 -41.76 14.63
N ILE A 1162 -11.92 -42.42 14.36
CA ILE A 1162 -13.24 -41.99 14.81
C ILE A 1162 -13.76 -42.97 15.86
N GLU A 1163 -14.21 -42.45 17.00
CA GLU A 1163 -14.87 -43.24 18.03
C GLU A 1163 -16.32 -43.55 17.64
N ILE A 1164 -16.70 -44.82 17.62
CA ILE A 1164 -18.08 -45.26 17.40
C ILE A 1164 -18.74 -45.53 18.76
N ILE A 1165 -19.66 -44.66 19.16
CA ILE A 1165 -20.54 -44.87 20.31
C ILE A 1165 -21.68 -45.80 19.86
N GLU A 1166 -21.91 -46.92 20.57
CA GLU A 1166 -23.12 -47.72 20.37
C GLU A 1166 -24.32 -46.97 20.97
N GLU A 1167 -25.38 -46.76 20.19
CA GLU A 1167 -26.71 -46.36 20.70
C GLU A 1167 -27.36 -47.46 21.56
#